data_AF-A0A1G0LS74-F1
#
_entry.id   AF-A0A1G0LS74-F1
#
_cell.length_a   1.000
_cell.length_b   1.000
_cell.length_c   1.000
_cell.angle_alpha   90.00
_cell.angle_beta   90.00
_cell.angle_gamma   90.00
#
_symmetry.space_group_name_H-M   'P 1'
#
loop_
_entity.id
_entity.type
_entity.pdbx_description
1 polymer ?
#
loop_
_entity_poly.entity_id
_entity_poly.type
_entity_poly.pdbx_seq_one_letter_code
_entity_poly.pdbx_strand_id
1 'polypeptide(L)'
;TGAERWPAVAPDGHRAAYVRVREGPDQLRLIWLDSDSSVTVLDDRDLESPAWSPEGDRIVFTTRTGQGGVWVTPADGRYVNLVSARRARAAWAPDGQSLALALVPPADVAYNGDPERSGDRERAPAFLFEEAVTMIAAPAEPDAGDTPLSAAGLTIDRRAANLIAFDEVWDRVARTYFTGDAARLRRAEWERVRERHRPAAAAAADELELESVIHAMLRNRPPLREPAAGWAAVASAHPVATEAGLEMLRRGGNVVDAAVAVSFTLGVVEPDASGVGGYGQMLIARPGMAEPVLIEFMSRAPEEATLSNGALLQNGRYPDDGPVLAMVPGTVAAMELAWKRHGSGKLAWAALLEPAIRAAEQGYAVSDGLATTLAREQQHFRKYPGSRALFFRNGAPLEAGETVRNSDLAWTLRQIAEGGAKAFYDGEVARRLVSDLRGQGSAMRLTDLARYFAVERTPVSGSYRGYTVFSSAPPSSGGATLVAQLNLLEQYTPRGPYPEDAGTAHAMIEAWKLVPSSRGRIADPGLWPVNLEAHVSKDSARVRWSCYRPDRSLTPADLRGAVPACAADAPTASSRDAPRPAALETDDCSGDPDCHQSGTTAFSVADAAGNAVSVTQTLGTWGGNFYVSPGLGFLYNDKLTSYGLDPEQYGARLSAARHGSSLAPTIVMRGQGAARRPVLAAGAAGNAWITSAVYGIVTGVLDHGLTAQQAIETPRFLIGGRGFGGGSEPEGFAILLEDGFAPAVTRRLRDLGHVLQPISLKGELRMGYAAAITLEEGGVTAGADPRRSGAAGAVRCGEA
;
A
#
# COMPACT_ATOMS: atom_id res chain seq x y z
N THR A 1 4.31 0.98 33.40
CA THR A 1 2.96 1.08 34.02
C THR A 1 1.99 0.39 33.09
N GLY A 2 1.30 -0.64 33.59
CA GLY A 2 0.54 -1.57 32.77
C GLY A 2 -0.97 -1.39 32.88
N ALA A 3 -1.74 -1.68 31.82
CA ALA A 3 -3.20 -1.67 31.88
C ALA A 3 -3.71 -2.82 32.77
N GLU A 4 -4.65 -2.53 33.67
CA GLU A 4 -5.32 -3.52 34.50
C GLU A 4 -6.63 -3.94 33.82
N ARG A 5 -6.83 -5.26 33.61
CA ARG A 5 -7.91 -5.81 32.78
C ARG A 5 -8.55 -7.04 33.44
N TRP A 6 -9.77 -7.34 33.00
CA TRP A 6 -10.57 -8.52 33.37
C TRP A 6 -10.70 -8.76 34.89
N PRO A 7 -11.33 -7.83 35.63
CA PRO A 7 -11.57 -8.03 37.05
C PRO A 7 -12.58 -9.17 37.29
N ALA A 8 -12.29 -10.01 38.29
CA ALA A 8 -13.16 -11.08 38.76
C ALA A 8 -13.24 -11.05 40.28
N VAL A 9 -14.43 -10.74 40.81
CA VAL A 9 -14.69 -10.69 42.26
C VAL A 9 -14.86 -12.11 42.79
N ALA A 10 -14.21 -12.41 43.92
CA ALA A 10 -14.33 -13.70 44.60
C ALA A 10 -15.73 -13.85 45.22
N PRO A 11 -16.23 -15.09 45.39
CA PRO A 11 -17.56 -15.33 45.99
C PRO A 11 -17.73 -14.75 47.40
N ASP A 12 -16.64 -14.58 48.14
CA ASP A 12 -16.66 -13.94 49.47
C ASP A 12 -16.95 -12.42 49.42
N GLY A 13 -16.88 -11.79 48.24
CA GLY A 13 -17.09 -10.35 48.06
C GLY A 13 -15.99 -9.46 48.63
N HIS A 14 -14.92 -10.04 49.21
CA HIS A 14 -13.83 -9.33 49.88
C HIS A 14 -12.53 -9.36 49.08
N ARG A 15 -12.42 -10.26 48.09
CA ARG A 15 -11.25 -10.39 47.21
C ARG A 15 -11.60 -10.19 45.74
N ALA A 16 -10.65 -9.71 44.94
CA ALA A 16 -10.77 -9.71 43.48
C ALA A 16 -9.46 -10.12 42.80
N ALA A 17 -9.57 -10.88 41.71
CA ALA A 17 -8.46 -11.19 40.82
C ALA A 17 -8.52 -10.29 39.58
N TYR A 18 -7.38 -9.87 39.06
CA TYR A 18 -7.29 -9.10 37.83
C TYR A 18 -5.95 -9.34 37.14
N VAL A 19 -5.86 -9.02 35.84
CA VAL A 19 -4.61 -9.14 35.08
C VAL A 19 -3.98 -7.78 34.88
N ARG A 20 -2.69 -7.65 35.17
CA ARG A 20 -1.89 -6.46 34.89
C ARG A 20 -0.97 -6.71 33.71
N VAL A 21 -1.27 -6.06 32.58
CA VAL A 21 -0.55 -6.23 31.30
C VAL A 21 0.77 -5.46 31.32
N ARG A 22 1.88 -6.06 30.85
CA ARG A 22 3.23 -5.43 30.87
C ARG A 22 3.96 -5.62 29.54
N GLU A 23 5.14 -5.01 29.39
CA GLU A 23 6.08 -5.25 28.26
C GLU A 23 6.77 -6.64 28.34
N GLY A 24 6.54 -7.39 29.41
CA GLY A 24 6.90 -8.81 29.59
C GLY A 24 5.65 -9.62 29.98
N PRO A 25 5.78 -10.83 30.56
CA PRO A 25 4.62 -11.66 30.89
C PRO A 25 3.61 -10.92 31.77
N ASP A 26 2.32 -11.14 31.48
CA ASP A 26 1.23 -10.57 32.25
C ASP A 26 1.27 -11.05 33.72
N GLN A 27 0.71 -10.25 34.65
CA GLN A 27 0.60 -10.65 36.04
C GLN A 27 -0.84 -10.92 36.45
N LEU A 28 -1.12 -12.11 36.98
CA LEU A 28 -2.35 -12.38 37.72
C LEU A 28 -2.20 -11.79 39.12
N ARG A 29 -3.02 -10.82 39.48
CA ARG A 29 -2.99 -10.15 40.78
C ARG A 29 -4.24 -10.44 41.58
N LEU A 30 -4.06 -10.61 42.89
CA LEU A 30 -5.13 -10.69 43.87
C LEU A 30 -5.14 -9.40 44.69
N ILE A 31 -6.30 -8.79 44.91
CA ILE A 31 -6.49 -7.61 45.78
C ILE A 31 -7.56 -7.91 46.84
N TRP A 32 -7.36 -7.40 48.06
CA TRP A 32 -8.39 -7.39 49.10
C TRP A 32 -9.10 -6.05 49.08
N LEU A 33 -10.40 -6.07 48.81
CA LEU A 33 -11.22 -4.89 48.60
C LEU A 33 -11.39 -4.05 49.88
N ASP A 34 -11.24 -4.66 51.06
CA ASP A 34 -11.36 -3.97 52.35
C ASP A 34 -10.05 -3.28 52.81
N SER A 35 -8.91 -3.61 52.19
CA SER A 35 -7.59 -3.13 52.67
C SER A 35 -6.68 -2.60 51.56
N ASP A 36 -7.10 -2.68 50.30
CA ASP A 36 -6.31 -2.32 49.10
C ASP A 36 -4.95 -3.05 49.00
N SER A 37 -4.74 -4.06 49.83
CA SER A 37 -3.55 -4.91 49.79
C SER A 37 -3.62 -5.83 48.58
N SER A 38 -2.49 -6.10 47.93
CA SER A 38 -2.48 -6.94 46.73
C SER A 38 -1.22 -7.79 46.59
N VAL A 39 -1.36 -9.02 46.08
CA VAL A 39 -0.25 -9.94 45.79
C VAL A 39 -0.24 -10.29 44.30
N THR A 40 0.92 -10.71 43.81
CA THR A 40 1.04 -11.35 42.49
C THR A 40 0.92 -12.86 42.68
N VAL A 41 -0.07 -13.47 42.03
CA VAL A 41 -0.34 -14.91 42.07
C VAL A 41 0.50 -15.64 41.03
N LEU A 42 0.64 -15.06 39.83
CA LEU A 42 1.45 -15.58 38.72
C LEU A 42 2.01 -14.43 37.88
N ASP A 43 3.20 -14.59 37.29
CA ASP A 43 3.88 -13.61 36.43
C ASP A 43 4.77 -14.21 35.33
N ASP A 44 4.48 -15.43 34.89
CA ASP A 44 5.31 -16.22 33.97
C ASP A 44 4.70 -16.40 32.57
N ARG A 45 3.49 -15.89 32.31
CA ARG A 45 2.73 -16.12 31.07
C ARG A 45 1.79 -14.96 30.73
N ASP A 46 1.33 -14.91 29.48
CA ASP A 46 0.34 -13.92 29.05
C ASP A 46 -1.07 -14.40 29.39
N LEU A 47 -1.82 -13.62 30.17
CA LEU A 47 -3.02 -14.06 30.88
C LEU A 47 -4.26 -13.27 30.44
N GLU A 48 -5.43 -13.91 30.47
CA GLU A 48 -6.72 -13.24 30.28
C GLU A 48 -7.87 -13.98 30.97
N SER A 49 -8.99 -13.27 31.16
CA SER A 49 -10.28 -13.82 31.60
C SER A 49 -10.22 -14.72 32.86
N PRO A 50 -9.71 -14.24 34.00
CA PRO A 50 -9.73 -15.00 35.24
C PRO A 50 -11.17 -15.20 35.76
N ALA A 51 -11.44 -16.34 36.40
CA ALA A 51 -12.70 -16.62 37.09
C ALA A 51 -12.50 -17.48 38.34
N TRP A 52 -13.24 -17.18 39.40
CA TRP A 52 -13.15 -17.87 40.69
C TRP A 52 -13.96 -19.15 40.74
N SER A 53 -13.43 -20.16 41.44
CA SER A 53 -14.23 -21.30 41.91
C SER A 53 -15.33 -20.82 42.86
N PRO A 54 -16.46 -21.55 42.98
CA PRO A 54 -17.53 -21.21 43.91
C PRO A 54 -17.07 -21.13 45.38
N GLU A 55 -16.06 -21.92 45.75
CA GLU A 55 -15.44 -21.92 47.09
C GLU A 55 -14.42 -20.77 47.29
N GLY A 56 -14.07 -20.04 46.23
CA GLY A 56 -13.14 -18.91 46.31
C GLY A 56 -11.68 -19.28 46.62
N ASP A 57 -11.30 -20.52 46.35
CA ASP A 57 -9.97 -21.11 46.64
C ASP A 57 -9.09 -21.27 45.39
N ARG A 58 -9.71 -21.33 44.20
CA ARG A 58 -9.06 -21.56 42.90
C ARG A 58 -9.50 -20.52 41.87
N ILE A 59 -8.61 -20.26 40.91
CA ILE A 59 -8.77 -19.32 39.82
C ILE A 59 -8.49 -20.08 38.51
N VAL A 60 -9.47 -20.09 37.61
CA VAL A 60 -9.26 -20.51 36.22
C VAL A 60 -8.91 -19.29 35.38
N PHE A 61 -7.99 -19.42 34.43
CA PHE A 61 -7.59 -18.34 33.54
C PHE A 61 -7.14 -18.89 32.17
N THR A 62 -7.05 -18.00 31.19
CA THR A 62 -6.70 -18.33 29.81
C THR A 62 -5.38 -17.67 29.42
N THR A 63 -4.64 -18.27 28.48
CA THR A 63 -3.38 -17.70 27.98
C THR A 63 -3.48 -17.20 26.53
N ARG A 64 -2.86 -16.04 26.23
CA ARG A 64 -3.00 -15.34 24.93
C ARG A 64 -1.96 -15.73 23.87
N THR A 65 -0.71 -15.99 24.25
CA THR A 65 0.40 -16.30 23.32
C THR A 65 1.19 -17.55 23.78
N GLY A 66 1.93 -18.22 22.89
CA GLY A 66 2.73 -19.41 23.22
C GLY A 66 1.94 -20.73 23.20
N GLN A 67 2.19 -21.62 24.18
CA GLN A 67 1.38 -22.83 24.44
C GLN A 67 -0.01 -22.39 24.96
N GLY A 68 -0.86 -21.91 24.06
CA GLY A 68 -2.20 -21.43 24.39
C GLY A 68 -3.01 -22.49 25.12
N GLY A 69 -3.85 -22.07 26.06
CA GLY A 69 -4.59 -23.00 26.90
C GLY A 69 -5.35 -22.36 28.05
N VAL A 70 -6.18 -23.18 28.68
CA VAL A 70 -6.89 -22.88 29.93
C VAL A 70 -6.14 -23.53 31.08
N TRP A 71 -6.01 -22.82 32.19
CA TRP A 71 -5.23 -23.22 33.34
C TRP A 71 -5.99 -22.95 34.63
N VAL A 72 -5.72 -23.74 35.66
CA VAL A 72 -6.23 -23.51 37.02
C VAL A 72 -5.06 -23.38 37.99
N THR A 73 -5.14 -22.38 38.86
CA THR A 73 -4.22 -22.15 39.99
C THR A 73 -5.02 -21.93 41.28
N PRO A 74 -4.53 -22.37 42.44
CA PRO A 74 -5.03 -21.89 43.73
C PRO A 74 -4.71 -20.40 43.91
N ALA A 75 -5.46 -19.74 44.79
CA ALA A 75 -5.33 -18.30 45.05
C ALA A 75 -3.95 -17.87 45.59
N ASP A 76 -3.17 -18.81 46.12
CA ASP A 76 -1.80 -18.61 46.60
C ASP A 76 -0.72 -18.88 45.53
N GLY A 77 -1.11 -19.31 44.32
CA GLY A 77 -0.18 -19.51 43.20
C GLY A 77 0.73 -20.74 43.32
N ARG A 78 0.52 -21.61 44.32
CA ARG A 78 1.49 -22.69 44.65
C ARG A 78 1.67 -23.76 43.55
N TYR A 79 0.72 -23.87 42.61
CA TYR A 79 0.83 -24.73 41.43
C TYR A 79 -0.02 -24.19 40.28
N VAL A 80 0.24 -24.66 39.05
CA VAL A 80 -0.59 -24.32 37.88
C VAL A 80 -0.84 -25.57 37.05
N ASN A 81 -2.12 -25.96 36.89
CA ASN A 81 -2.52 -27.14 36.13
C ASN A 81 -3.06 -26.75 34.76
N LEU A 82 -2.58 -27.41 33.71
CA LEU A 82 -3.15 -27.30 32.37
C LEU A 82 -4.48 -28.04 32.34
N VAL A 83 -5.53 -27.34 31.91
CA VAL A 83 -6.90 -27.82 31.87
C VAL A 83 -7.29 -28.15 30.42
N SER A 84 -6.83 -27.33 29.48
CA SER A 84 -7.02 -27.54 28.04
C SER A 84 -5.85 -26.91 27.30
N ALA A 85 -5.24 -27.65 26.37
CA ALA A 85 -4.25 -27.11 25.43
C ALA A 85 -4.86 -26.24 24.32
N ARG A 86 -6.20 -26.06 24.33
CA ARG A 86 -6.90 -25.11 23.45
C ARG A 86 -7.32 -23.90 24.27
N ARG A 87 -7.10 -22.71 23.73
CA ARG A 87 -7.55 -21.44 24.30
C ARG A 87 -9.08 -21.44 24.40
N ALA A 88 -9.64 -21.06 25.56
CA ALA A 88 -11.08 -21.05 25.79
C ALA A 88 -11.44 -20.06 26.89
N ARG A 89 -12.62 -19.45 26.86
CA ARG A 89 -13.18 -18.82 28.07
C ARG A 89 -13.71 -19.90 28.99
N ALA A 90 -13.39 -19.81 30.27
CA ALA A 90 -13.75 -20.82 31.26
C ALA A 90 -14.70 -20.24 32.31
N ALA A 91 -15.68 -21.05 32.72
CA ALA A 91 -16.53 -20.77 33.87
C ALA A 91 -16.63 -22.02 34.75
N TRP A 92 -16.65 -21.82 36.06
CA TRP A 92 -16.84 -22.93 37.00
C TRP A 92 -18.30 -23.37 37.04
N ALA A 93 -18.50 -24.69 37.11
CA ALA A 93 -19.78 -25.25 37.51
C ALA A 93 -20.06 -24.88 38.99
N PRO A 94 -21.34 -24.77 39.40
CA PRO A 94 -21.69 -24.42 40.78
C PRO A 94 -21.15 -25.40 41.84
N ASP A 95 -20.87 -26.65 41.46
CA ASP A 95 -20.30 -27.68 42.33
C ASP A 95 -18.77 -27.55 42.52
N GLY A 96 -18.11 -26.67 41.78
CA GLY A 96 -16.66 -26.49 41.79
C GLY A 96 -15.85 -27.69 41.28
N GLN A 97 -16.49 -28.72 40.74
CA GLN A 97 -15.84 -29.95 40.28
C GLN A 97 -15.60 -29.97 38.77
N SER A 98 -16.29 -29.11 38.01
CA SER A 98 -16.17 -29.05 36.56
C SER A 98 -16.02 -27.62 36.04
N LEU A 99 -15.43 -27.49 34.85
CA LEU A 99 -15.31 -26.26 34.10
C LEU A 99 -16.09 -26.37 32.78
N ALA A 100 -16.87 -25.34 32.48
CA ALA A 100 -17.43 -25.11 31.16
C ALA A 100 -16.40 -24.31 30.34
N LEU A 101 -15.90 -24.90 29.25
CA LEU A 101 -14.99 -24.26 28.32
C LEU A 101 -15.71 -23.87 27.02
N ALA A 102 -15.66 -22.59 26.70
CA ALA A 102 -16.07 -22.05 25.42
C ALA A 102 -14.81 -21.76 24.59
N LEU A 103 -14.48 -22.64 23.65
CA LEU A 103 -13.24 -22.54 22.86
C LEU A 103 -13.17 -21.18 22.16
N VAL A 104 -12.01 -20.55 22.26
CA VAL A 104 -11.65 -19.37 21.49
C VAL A 104 -10.85 -19.89 20.31
N PRO A 105 -11.36 -19.79 19.06
CA PRO A 105 -10.63 -20.23 17.89
C PRO A 105 -9.21 -19.63 17.89
N PRO A 106 -8.19 -20.34 17.36
CA PRO A 106 -6.97 -19.65 16.96
C PRO A 106 -7.38 -18.46 16.09
N ALA A 107 -6.64 -17.35 16.18
CA ALA A 107 -6.88 -16.20 15.32
C ALA A 107 -6.45 -16.54 13.88
N ASP A 108 -7.15 -17.47 13.25
CA ASP A 108 -7.19 -17.59 11.82
C ASP A 108 -8.02 -16.42 11.35
N VAL A 109 -7.35 -15.48 10.71
CA VAL A 109 -8.00 -14.39 10.01
C VAL A 109 -8.77 -15.03 8.86
N ALA A 110 -10.04 -15.36 9.10
CA ALA A 110 -10.95 -15.87 8.09
C ALA A 110 -11.01 -14.92 6.89
N TYR A 111 -11.09 -15.49 5.69
CA TYR A 111 -11.20 -14.74 4.45
C TYR A 111 -12.63 -14.25 4.32
N ASN A 112 -12.87 -12.93 4.44
CA ASN A 112 -14.23 -12.39 4.33
C ASN A 112 -14.43 -11.36 3.21
N GLY A 113 -13.42 -11.07 2.39
CA GLY A 113 -13.60 -10.13 1.27
C GLY A 113 -13.92 -8.70 1.72
N ASP A 114 -13.62 -8.36 2.98
CA ASP A 114 -14.12 -7.18 3.66
C ASP A 114 -13.18 -5.97 3.52
N PRO A 115 -13.63 -4.88 2.87
CA PRO A 115 -12.82 -3.68 2.70
C PRO A 115 -12.75 -2.79 3.96
N GLU A 116 -13.42 -3.09 5.08
CA GLU A 116 -13.51 -2.18 6.25
C GLU A 116 -13.13 -2.86 7.59
N ARG A 117 -11.90 -3.37 7.70
CA ARG A 117 -11.35 -4.01 8.92
C ARG A 117 -11.03 -3.10 10.13
N SER A 118 -11.40 -1.81 10.14
CA SER A 118 -10.91 -0.87 11.18
C SER A 118 -11.51 -1.20 12.56
N GLY A 119 -12.73 -1.72 12.60
CA GLY A 119 -13.35 -2.29 13.81
C GLY A 119 -13.06 -3.77 14.04
N ASP A 120 -12.77 -4.52 12.98
CA ASP A 120 -12.65 -6.00 13.03
C ASP A 120 -11.25 -6.48 13.43
N ARG A 121 -10.22 -5.59 13.44
CA ARG A 121 -8.93 -5.89 14.09
C ARG A 121 -9.03 -6.00 15.63
N GLU A 122 -10.08 -5.46 16.23
CA GLU A 122 -10.35 -5.58 17.68
C GLU A 122 -11.68 -6.28 18.02
N ARG A 123 -12.57 -6.44 17.05
CA ARG A 123 -13.80 -7.21 17.19
C ARG A 123 -13.62 -8.61 16.62
N ALA A 124 -13.07 -9.49 17.45
CA ALA A 124 -13.64 -10.84 17.43
C ALA A 124 -15.13 -10.67 17.81
N PRO A 125 -16.09 -11.14 17.00
CA PRO A 125 -17.45 -11.28 17.48
C PRO A 125 -17.37 -12.02 18.81
N ALA A 126 -17.96 -11.43 19.85
CA ALA A 126 -17.89 -11.97 21.20
C ALA A 126 -18.44 -13.42 21.30
N PHE A 127 -19.08 -13.91 20.23
CA PHE A 127 -19.79 -15.17 20.12
C PHE A 127 -19.85 -15.73 18.68
N LEU A 128 -18.71 -15.97 18.01
CA LEU A 128 -18.68 -16.96 16.91
C LEU A 128 -18.24 -18.30 17.50
N PHE A 129 -19.19 -19.06 18.01
CA PHE A 129 -18.95 -20.45 18.37
C PHE A 129 -19.31 -21.29 17.16
N GLU A 130 -18.32 -21.90 16.52
CA GLU A 130 -18.50 -23.25 15.99
C GLU A 130 -17.88 -24.21 17.01
N GLU A 131 -18.65 -25.22 17.42
CA GLU A 131 -18.33 -26.27 18.41
C GLU A 131 -18.66 -25.97 19.88
N ALA A 132 -19.11 -27.04 20.56
CA ALA A 132 -19.85 -27.05 21.83
C ALA A 132 -19.07 -26.51 23.05
N VAL A 133 -19.82 -25.91 23.99
CA VAL A 133 -19.33 -25.73 25.37
C VAL A 133 -18.93 -27.10 25.90
N THR A 134 -17.64 -27.29 26.14
CA THR A 134 -17.12 -28.57 26.62
C THR A 134 -17.07 -28.53 28.14
N MET A 135 -17.75 -29.46 28.78
CA MET A 135 -17.61 -29.69 30.20
C MET A 135 -16.42 -30.61 30.43
N ILE A 136 -15.52 -30.19 31.30
CA ILE A 136 -14.36 -30.98 31.71
C ILE A 136 -14.29 -31.00 33.23
N ALA A 137 -13.72 -32.05 33.79
CA ALA A 137 -13.40 -32.06 35.21
C ALA A 137 -12.38 -30.95 35.49
N ALA A 138 -12.65 -30.14 36.51
CA ALA A 138 -11.64 -29.23 37.01
C ALA A 138 -10.48 -30.08 37.57
N PRO A 139 -9.22 -29.77 37.25
CA PRO A 139 -8.10 -30.55 37.74
C PRO A 139 -8.16 -30.63 39.26
N ALA A 140 -8.02 -31.84 39.79
CA ALA A 140 -7.74 -32.02 41.20
C ALA A 140 -6.39 -31.37 41.54
N GLU A 141 -6.12 -31.22 42.84
CA GLU A 141 -4.73 -31.02 43.27
C GLU A 141 -3.88 -32.19 42.72
N PRO A 142 -2.62 -31.96 42.32
CA PRO A 142 -1.82 -32.98 41.64
C PRO A 142 -1.91 -34.33 42.38
N ASP A 143 -2.29 -35.40 41.64
CA ASP A 143 -2.43 -36.82 42.05
C ASP A 143 -3.85 -37.47 42.08
N ALA A 144 -4.84 -37.01 41.31
CA ALA A 144 -6.08 -37.78 41.05
C ALA A 144 -6.31 -38.04 39.54
N GLY A 145 -6.39 -39.32 39.16
CA GLY A 145 -6.40 -39.80 37.78
C GLY A 145 -7.65 -39.46 36.94
N ASP A 146 -7.45 -39.45 35.62
CA ASP A 146 -8.40 -38.96 34.61
C ASP A 146 -9.56 -39.92 34.27
N THR A 147 -10.73 -39.38 33.93
CA THR A 147 -11.80 -40.10 33.21
C THR A 147 -12.51 -39.14 32.22
N PRO A 148 -12.70 -39.52 30.94
CA PRO A 148 -13.35 -38.65 29.94
C PRO A 148 -14.89 -38.78 29.93
N LEU A 149 -15.60 -37.67 29.63
CA LEU A 149 -17.05 -37.59 29.41
C LEU A 149 -17.39 -36.96 28.05
N SER A 150 -18.55 -37.32 27.48
CA SER A 150 -19.01 -36.96 26.12
C SER A 150 -19.89 -35.70 26.09
N ALA A 151 -19.75 -34.90 25.03
CA ALA A 151 -20.38 -33.58 24.85
C ALA A 151 -21.85 -33.61 24.41
N ALA A 152 -22.62 -32.58 24.81
CA ALA A 152 -23.94 -32.24 24.26
C ALA A 152 -23.80 -31.11 23.22
N GLY A 153 -24.25 -31.34 21.99
CA GLY A 153 -24.09 -30.38 20.88
C GLY A 153 -25.10 -29.23 20.94
N LEU A 154 -24.60 -27.99 20.86
CA LEU A 154 -25.40 -26.83 20.46
C LEU A 154 -25.63 -26.90 18.94
N THR A 155 -26.88 -26.85 18.50
CA THR A 155 -27.21 -26.81 17.06
C THR A 155 -27.21 -25.35 16.60
N ILE A 156 -26.23 -24.96 15.79
CA ILE A 156 -26.21 -23.65 15.12
C ILE A 156 -27.09 -23.78 13.88
N ASP A 157 -28.02 -22.83 13.68
CA ASP A 157 -28.72 -22.70 12.40
C ASP A 157 -27.73 -22.21 11.34
N ARG A 158 -27.02 -23.15 10.72
CA ARG A 158 -26.00 -22.93 9.68
C ARG A 158 -26.55 -22.07 8.54
N ARG A 159 -27.79 -22.32 8.14
CA ARG A 159 -28.45 -21.55 7.08
C ARG A 159 -28.56 -20.08 7.47
N ALA A 160 -29.00 -19.80 8.70
CA ALA A 160 -29.11 -18.43 9.20
C ALA A 160 -27.73 -17.76 9.30
N ALA A 161 -26.72 -18.45 9.84
CA ALA A 161 -25.35 -17.93 9.95
C ALA A 161 -24.73 -17.60 8.58
N ASN A 162 -24.87 -18.51 7.60
CA ASN A 162 -24.37 -18.30 6.24
C ASN A 162 -24.99 -17.07 5.57
N LEU A 163 -26.31 -16.90 5.74
CA LEU A 163 -27.03 -15.77 5.16
C LEU A 163 -26.61 -14.44 5.78
N ILE A 164 -26.35 -14.40 7.09
CA ILE A 164 -25.83 -13.20 7.77
C ILE A 164 -24.46 -12.82 7.19
N ALA A 165 -23.50 -13.74 7.17
CA ALA A 165 -22.16 -13.47 6.66
C ALA A 165 -22.17 -13.04 5.17
N PHE A 166 -22.95 -13.73 4.34
CA PHE A 166 -23.10 -13.40 2.92
C PHE A 166 -23.71 -12.00 2.71
N ASP A 167 -24.83 -11.71 3.41
CA ASP A 167 -25.53 -10.44 3.28
C ASP A 167 -24.68 -9.28 3.83
N GLU A 168 -23.89 -9.49 4.88
CA GLU A 168 -22.97 -8.49 5.42
C GLU A 168 -21.88 -8.08 4.42
N VAL A 169 -21.23 -9.04 3.75
CA VAL A 169 -20.22 -8.75 2.72
C VAL A 169 -20.86 -7.98 1.56
N TRP A 170 -22.04 -8.42 1.12
CA TRP A 170 -22.77 -7.74 0.06
C TRP A 170 -23.09 -6.28 0.42
N ASP A 171 -23.65 -6.08 1.62
CA ASP A 171 -24.07 -4.79 2.14
C ASP A 171 -22.89 -3.84 2.31
N ARG A 172 -21.74 -4.33 2.80
CA ARG A 172 -20.52 -3.52 2.94
C ARG A 172 -20.05 -3.02 1.58
N VAL A 173 -19.88 -3.90 0.58
CA VAL A 173 -19.50 -3.48 -0.79
C VAL A 173 -20.49 -2.45 -1.34
N ALA A 174 -21.79 -2.65 -1.10
CA ALA A 174 -22.84 -1.77 -1.57
C ALA A 174 -22.78 -0.37 -0.94
N ARG A 175 -22.59 -0.27 0.38
CA ARG A 175 -22.40 0.99 1.11
C ARG A 175 -21.07 1.68 0.74
N THR A 176 -20.09 0.90 0.34
CA THR A 176 -18.74 1.41 0.11
C THR A 176 -18.51 1.91 -1.31
N TYR A 177 -19.10 1.27 -2.33
CA TYR A 177 -18.82 1.58 -3.75
C TYR A 177 -20.06 1.91 -4.57
N PHE A 178 -21.25 1.57 -4.10
CA PHE A 178 -22.50 1.74 -4.84
C PHE A 178 -23.45 2.72 -4.16
N THR A 179 -22.92 3.89 -3.82
CA THR A 179 -23.63 5.00 -3.20
C THR A 179 -23.77 6.21 -4.14
N GLY A 180 -24.84 6.99 -3.94
CA GLY A 180 -25.15 8.16 -4.73
C GLY A 180 -25.75 7.87 -6.12
N ASP A 181 -26.22 8.92 -6.79
CA ASP A 181 -26.96 8.79 -8.05
C ASP A 181 -26.12 8.21 -9.20
N ALA A 182 -24.82 8.55 -9.24
CA ALA A 182 -23.89 8.05 -10.24
C ALA A 182 -23.67 6.53 -10.16
N ALA A 183 -24.03 5.87 -9.05
CA ALA A 183 -23.89 4.43 -8.87
C ALA A 183 -25.23 3.67 -8.99
N ARG A 184 -26.35 4.34 -9.26
CA ARG A 184 -27.70 3.75 -9.21
C ARG A 184 -27.86 2.50 -10.10
N LEU A 185 -27.31 2.53 -11.31
CA LEU A 185 -27.38 1.39 -12.24
C LEU A 185 -26.56 0.19 -11.75
N ARG A 186 -25.34 0.46 -11.27
CA ARG A 186 -24.46 -0.56 -10.66
C ARG A 186 -25.07 -1.12 -9.37
N ARG A 187 -25.73 -0.30 -8.56
CA ARG A 187 -26.44 -0.77 -7.36
C ARG A 187 -27.53 -1.79 -7.71
N ALA A 188 -28.34 -1.49 -8.72
CA ALA A 188 -29.38 -2.40 -9.20
C ALA A 188 -28.80 -3.69 -9.80
N GLU A 189 -27.63 -3.62 -10.43
CA GLU A 189 -26.89 -4.82 -10.87
C GLU A 189 -26.37 -5.64 -9.70
N TRP A 190 -25.82 -4.99 -8.67
CA TRP A 190 -25.32 -5.65 -7.47
C TRP A 190 -26.42 -6.37 -6.69
N GLU A 191 -27.64 -5.82 -6.66
CA GLU A 191 -28.82 -6.49 -6.11
C GLU A 191 -29.16 -7.77 -6.89
N ARG A 192 -29.11 -7.74 -8.23
CA ARG A 192 -29.33 -8.96 -9.04
C ARG A 192 -28.27 -10.03 -8.79
N VAL A 193 -27.02 -9.62 -8.55
CA VAL A 193 -25.92 -10.55 -8.22
C VAL A 193 -26.18 -11.20 -6.86
N ARG A 194 -26.64 -10.44 -5.86
CA ARG A 194 -27.05 -10.96 -4.56
C ARG A 194 -28.10 -12.05 -4.71
N GLU A 195 -29.21 -11.74 -5.36
CA GLU A 195 -30.34 -12.67 -5.49
C GLU A 195 -29.96 -13.96 -6.23
N ARG A 196 -28.99 -13.89 -7.14
CA ARG A 196 -28.47 -15.06 -7.85
C ARG A 196 -27.67 -16.00 -6.93
N HIS A 197 -26.84 -15.47 -6.05
CA HIS A 197 -25.89 -16.26 -5.24
C HIS A 197 -26.43 -16.62 -3.84
N ARG A 198 -27.40 -15.85 -3.32
CA ARG A 198 -27.97 -16.04 -1.99
C ARG A 198 -28.54 -17.45 -1.74
N PRO A 199 -29.21 -18.13 -2.69
CA PRO A 199 -29.66 -19.51 -2.48
C PRO A 199 -28.52 -20.50 -2.25
N ALA A 200 -27.38 -20.33 -2.95
CA ALA A 200 -26.20 -21.17 -2.77
C ALA A 200 -25.54 -20.90 -1.41
N ALA A 201 -25.48 -19.64 -0.97
CA ALA A 201 -24.96 -19.29 0.35
C ALA A 201 -25.79 -19.96 1.47
N ALA A 202 -27.12 -19.92 1.36
CA ALA A 202 -28.03 -20.58 2.30
C ALA A 202 -27.85 -22.11 2.37
N ALA A 203 -27.37 -22.72 1.29
CA ALA A 203 -27.20 -24.16 1.14
C ALA A 203 -25.77 -24.66 1.42
N ALA A 204 -24.79 -23.76 1.62
CA ALA A 204 -23.41 -24.13 1.88
C ALA A 204 -23.28 -25.00 3.14
N ALA A 205 -22.64 -26.16 2.99
CA ALA A 205 -22.53 -27.17 4.02
C ALA A 205 -21.49 -26.81 5.10
N ASP A 206 -20.47 -26.04 4.73
CA ASP A 206 -19.39 -25.59 5.59
C ASP A 206 -18.92 -24.17 5.22
N GLU A 207 -17.96 -23.65 6.00
CA GLU A 207 -17.40 -22.32 5.81
C GLU A 207 -16.66 -22.18 4.47
N LEU A 208 -15.99 -23.23 4.00
CA LEU A 208 -15.26 -23.20 2.73
C LEU A 208 -16.20 -23.07 1.53
N GLU A 209 -17.31 -23.80 1.54
CA GLU A 209 -18.35 -23.65 0.53
C GLU A 209 -18.94 -22.24 0.56
N LEU A 210 -19.19 -21.68 1.76
CA LEU A 210 -19.67 -20.31 1.91
C LEU A 210 -18.68 -19.28 1.38
N GLU A 211 -17.39 -19.38 1.73
CA GLU A 211 -16.32 -18.51 1.23
C GLU A 211 -16.23 -18.57 -0.30
N SER A 212 -16.41 -19.76 -0.88
CA SER A 212 -16.42 -19.96 -2.34
C SER A 212 -17.61 -19.26 -2.99
N VAL A 213 -18.80 -19.31 -2.38
CA VAL A 213 -19.99 -18.58 -2.85
C VAL A 213 -19.82 -17.07 -2.71
N ILE A 214 -19.26 -16.59 -1.59
CA ILE A 214 -18.97 -15.16 -1.39
C ILE A 214 -17.96 -14.67 -2.43
N HIS A 215 -16.88 -15.42 -2.66
CA HIS A 215 -15.91 -15.09 -3.69
C HIS A 215 -16.55 -15.07 -5.09
N ALA A 216 -17.41 -16.04 -5.43
CA ALA A 216 -18.15 -16.05 -6.69
C ALA A 216 -19.11 -14.85 -6.83
N MET A 217 -19.75 -14.42 -5.74
CA MET A 217 -20.56 -13.21 -5.71
C MET A 217 -19.70 -11.97 -6.00
N LEU A 218 -18.59 -11.82 -5.28
CA LEU A 218 -17.65 -10.70 -5.46
C LEU A 218 -17.03 -10.67 -6.85
N ARG A 219 -16.74 -11.82 -7.46
CA ARG A 219 -16.24 -11.89 -8.84
C ARG A 219 -17.27 -11.46 -9.87
N ASN A 220 -18.55 -11.71 -9.61
CA ASN A 220 -19.66 -11.36 -10.51
C ASN A 220 -20.23 -9.95 -10.26
N ARG A 221 -19.60 -9.16 -9.39
CA ARG A 221 -20.03 -7.80 -9.10
C ARG A 221 -19.86 -6.86 -10.31
N PRO A 222 -20.63 -5.77 -10.41
CA PRO A 222 -20.32 -4.69 -11.36
C PRO A 222 -19.00 -3.97 -10.99
N PRO A 223 -18.38 -3.24 -11.94
CA PRO A 223 -17.18 -2.45 -11.66
C PRO A 223 -17.35 -1.51 -10.46
N LEU A 224 -16.34 -1.45 -9.58
CA LEU A 224 -16.36 -0.57 -8.40
C LEU A 224 -16.27 0.90 -8.80
N ARG A 225 -15.60 1.21 -9.91
CA ARG A 225 -15.66 2.49 -10.61
C ARG A 225 -16.14 2.28 -12.04
N GLU A 226 -16.90 3.25 -12.55
CA GLU A 226 -17.26 3.26 -13.96
C GLU A 226 -16.01 3.46 -14.82
N PRO A 227 -15.72 2.57 -15.79
CA PRO A 227 -14.73 2.85 -16.81
C PRO A 227 -15.20 4.00 -17.70
N ALA A 228 -14.24 4.70 -18.33
CA ALA A 228 -14.55 5.74 -19.31
C ALA A 228 -13.96 5.38 -20.67
N ALA A 229 -14.76 5.40 -21.72
CA ALA A 229 -14.33 5.09 -23.08
C ALA A 229 -14.62 6.24 -24.04
N GLY A 230 -13.70 6.50 -24.98
CA GLY A 230 -13.83 7.58 -25.95
C GLY A 230 -12.66 7.66 -26.92
N TRP A 231 -12.52 8.82 -27.57
CA TRP A 231 -11.41 9.12 -28.47
C TRP A 231 -10.14 9.45 -27.69
N ALA A 232 -10.26 10.20 -26.59
CA ALA A 232 -9.16 10.47 -25.67
C ALA A 232 -9.65 10.29 -24.24
N ALA A 233 -8.79 9.85 -23.33
CA ALA A 233 -9.16 9.59 -21.95
C ALA A 233 -8.07 10.01 -20.96
N VAL A 234 -8.52 10.30 -19.74
CA VAL A 234 -7.70 10.67 -18.59
C VAL A 234 -8.09 9.76 -17.43
N ALA A 235 -7.10 9.15 -16.80
CA ALA A 235 -7.25 8.45 -15.53
C ALA A 235 -6.30 9.08 -14.51
N SER A 236 -6.82 9.53 -13.36
CA SER A 236 -5.98 10.12 -12.31
C SER A 236 -6.54 9.82 -10.91
N ALA A 237 -5.77 10.14 -9.88
CA ALA A 237 -6.13 9.86 -8.49
C ALA A 237 -7.21 10.81 -7.91
N HIS A 238 -7.65 11.84 -8.65
CA HIS A 238 -8.69 12.77 -8.19
C HIS A 238 -9.63 13.24 -9.31
N PRO A 239 -10.95 13.38 -9.08
CA PRO A 239 -11.91 13.83 -10.11
C PRO A 239 -11.61 15.23 -10.65
N VAL A 240 -11.23 16.17 -9.80
CA VAL A 240 -10.88 17.55 -10.23
C VAL A 240 -9.67 17.56 -11.16
N ALA A 241 -8.66 16.72 -10.91
CA ALA A 241 -7.51 16.60 -11.79
C ALA A 241 -7.86 15.89 -13.11
N THR A 242 -8.72 14.88 -13.04
CA THR A 242 -9.25 14.19 -14.22
C THR A 242 -9.95 15.18 -15.14
N GLU A 243 -10.84 16.02 -14.58
CA GLU A 243 -11.55 17.04 -15.34
C GLU A 243 -10.60 18.12 -15.90
N ALA A 244 -9.55 18.51 -15.17
CA ALA A 244 -8.53 19.43 -15.69
C ALA A 244 -7.88 18.90 -16.99
N GLY A 245 -7.56 17.61 -17.04
CA GLY A 245 -7.03 16.97 -18.25
C GLY A 245 -8.06 16.92 -19.38
N LEU A 246 -9.31 16.56 -19.07
CA LEU A 246 -10.40 16.52 -20.06
C LEU A 246 -10.70 17.91 -20.63
N GLU A 247 -10.65 18.95 -19.81
CA GLU A 247 -10.80 20.34 -20.25
C GLU A 247 -9.74 20.69 -21.30
N MET A 248 -8.47 20.33 -21.07
CA MET A 248 -7.40 20.61 -22.04
C MET A 248 -7.60 19.83 -23.35
N LEU A 249 -8.04 18.57 -23.27
CA LEU A 249 -8.37 17.78 -24.46
C LEU A 249 -9.52 18.44 -25.24
N ARG A 250 -10.60 18.85 -24.58
CA ARG A 250 -11.74 19.53 -25.23
C ARG A 250 -11.38 20.90 -25.83
N ARG A 251 -10.32 21.54 -25.33
CA ARG A 251 -9.77 22.79 -25.88
C ARG A 251 -8.81 22.55 -27.05
N GLY A 252 -8.71 21.33 -27.56
CA GLY A 252 -7.87 20.94 -28.69
C GLY A 252 -6.40 20.66 -28.33
N GLY A 253 -6.07 20.59 -27.03
CA GLY A 253 -4.76 20.15 -26.55
C GLY A 253 -4.51 18.67 -26.82
N ASN A 254 -3.25 18.25 -26.77
CA ASN A 254 -2.89 16.83 -26.89
C ASN A 254 -2.76 16.18 -25.50
N VAL A 255 -2.43 14.88 -25.47
CA VAL A 255 -2.25 14.11 -24.22
C VAL A 255 -1.17 14.69 -23.28
N VAL A 256 -0.19 15.43 -23.80
CA VAL A 256 0.86 16.07 -22.99
C VAL A 256 0.35 17.35 -22.35
N ASP A 257 -0.41 18.17 -23.06
CA ASP A 257 -1.05 19.36 -22.49
C ASP A 257 -2.00 18.97 -21.35
N ALA A 258 -2.79 17.91 -21.57
CA ALA A 258 -3.67 17.33 -20.56
C ALA A 258 -2.87 16.79 -19.36
N ALA A 259 -1.77 16.06 -19.60
CA ALA A 259 -0.91 15.55 -18.54
C ALA A 259 -0.31 16.66 -17.67
N VAL A 260 0.07 17.80 -18.26
CA VAL A 260 0.57 18.98 -17.52
C VAL A 260 -0.51 19.57 -16.62
N ALA A 261 -1.74 19.74 -17.13
CA ALA A 261 -2.87 20.26 -16.34
C ALA A 261 -3.25 19.31 -15.19
N VAL A 262 -3.27 18.00 -15.44
CA VAL A 262 -3.49 16.97 -14.42
C VAL A 262 -2.43 17.06 -13.33
N SER A 263 -1.14 17.12 -13.69
CA SER A 263 -0.01 17.21 -12.76
C SER A 263 -0.14 18.39 -11.78
N PHE A 264 -0.35 19.61 -12.29
CA PHE A 264 -0.47 20.79 -11.43
C PHE A 264 -1.72 20.73 -10.56
N THR A 265 -2.83 20.21 -11.09
CA THR A 265 -4.09 20.12 -10.37
C THR A 265 -4.01 19.08 -9.25
N LEU A 266 -3.37 17.92 -9.47
CA LEU A 266 -3.06 16.94 -8.42
C LEU A 266 -2.21 17.56 -7.31
N GLY A 267 -1.28 18.47 -7.65
CA GLY A 267 -0.52 19.24 -6.67
C GLY A 267 -1.35 20.14 -5.75
N VAL A 268 -2.61 20.40 -6.10
CA VAL A 268 -3.55 21.20 -5.31
C VAL A 268 -4.51 20.30 -4.53
N VAL A 269 -5.07 19.28 -5.18
CA VAL A 269 -6.17 18.46 -4.64
C VAL A 269 -5.72 17.17 -3.95
N GLU A 270 -4.47 16.77 -4.16
CA GLU A 270 -3.78 15.71 -3.40
C GLU A 270 -2.44 16.24 -2.84
N PRO A 271 -2.48 17.32 -2.03
CA PRO A 271 -1.26 18.00 -1.58
C PRO A 271 -0.41 17.11 -0.67
N ASP A 272 -1.00 16.09 -0.07
CA ASP A 272 -0.32 15.08 0.74
C ASP A 272 0.52 14.11 -0.08
N ALA A 273 0.28 13.99 -1.39
CA ALA A 273 0.92 13.00 -2.23
C ALA A 273 1.92 13.60 -3.22
N SER A 274 1.61 14.75 -3.82
CA SER A 274 2.46 15.36 -4.86
C SER A 274 2.27 16.88 -4.94
N GLY A 275 3.12 17.55 -5.71
CA GLY A 275 2.94 18.96 -6.04
C GLY A 275 4.19 19.63 -6.59
N VAL A 276 4.17 20.96 -6.61
CA VAL A 276 5.30 21.77 -7.10
C VAL A 276 6.57 21.61 -6.25
N GLY A 277 6.43 21.18 -4.99
CA GLY A 277 7.54 20.80 -4.10
C GLY A 277 8.06 19.36 -4.28
N GLY A 278 7.52 18.61 -5.26
CA GLY A 278 7.80 17.19 -5.48
C GLY A 278 8.74 16.88 -6.64
N TYR A 279 8.72 15.61 -7.04
CA TYR A 279 9.55 15.03 -8.09
C TYR A 279 8.85 13.82 -8.74
N GLY A 280 9.43 13.23 -9.78
CA GLY A 280 8.83 12.09 -10.46
C GLY A 280 9.46 11.74 -11.80
N GLN A 281 8.72 10.95 -12.59
CA GLN A 281 9.05 10.62 -13.97
C GLN A 281 7.78 10.55 -14.84
N MET A 282 7.91 11.00 -16.10
CA MET A 282 6.84 11.04 -17.11
C MET A 282 7.29 10.30 -18.36
N LEU A 283 6.59 9.24 -18.73
CA LEU A 283 6.83 8.47 -19.95
C LEU A 283 5.87 8.93 -21.04
N ILE A 284 6.40 9.29 -22.21
CA ILE A 284 5.65 9.84 -23.34
C ILE A 284 5.87 8.95 -24.56
N ALA A 285 4.78 8.46 -25.13
CA ALA A 285 4.74 7.77 -26.41
C ALA A 285 3.88 8.55 -27.40
N ARG A 286 4.39 8.75 -28.61
CA ARG A 286 3.64 9.38 -29.71
C ARG A 286 3.88 8.64 -31.02
N PRO A 287 2.91 8.68 -31.96
CA PRO A 287 3.11 8.13 -33.29
C PRO A 287 4.35 8.73 -33.97
N GLY A 288 5.12 7.89 -34.64
CA GLY A 288 6.34 8.29 -35.35
C GLY A 288 7.61 8.35 -34.48
N MET A 289 7.51 8.21 -33.16
CA MET A 289 8.68 8.02 -32.31
C MET A 289 9.26 6.62 -32.50
N ALA A 290 10.59 6.51 -32.60
CA ALA A 290 11.26 5.21 -32.64
C ALA A 290 11.02 4.43 -31.33
N GLU A 291 11.13 5.13 -30.20
CA GLU A 291 10.88 4.64 -28.84
C GLU A 291 10.24 5.76 -28.01
N PRO A 292 9.47 5.42 -26.95
CA PRO A 292 9.03 6.40 -25.97
C PRO A 292 10.19 7.17 -25.34
N VAL A 293 9.94 8.40 -24.94
CA VAL A 293 10.88 9.23 -24.18
C VAL A 293 10.43 9.34 -22.73
N LEU A 294 11.38 9.34 -21.80
CA LEU A 294 11.10 9.54 -20.38
C LEU A 294 11.64 10.91 -19.95
N ILE A 295 10.80 11.77 -19.40
CA ILE A 295 11.22 12.99 -18.70
C ILE A 295 11.42 12.63 -17.22
N GLU A 296 12.67 12.70 -16.78
CA GLU A 296 13.12 12.45 -15.41
C GLU A 296 13.25 13.77 -14.65
N PHE A 297 12.53 13.87 -13.53
CA PHE A 297 12.48 15.09 -12.73
C PHE A 297 12.61 14.77 -11.24
N MET A 298 13.60 13.92 -10.92
CA MET A 298 13.97 13.59 -9.56
C MET A 298 14.44 14.84 -8.79
N SER A 299 14.22 14.87 -7.48
CA SER A 299 14.76 15.94 -6.63
C SER A 299 16.29 15.87 -6.60
N ARG A 300 16.95 17.01 -6.40
CA ARG A 300 18.42 17.08 -6.25
C ARG A 300 18.84 17.50 -4.86
N ALA A 301 19.88 16.87 -4.33
CA ALA A 301 20.43 17.22 -3.03
C ALA A 301 20.99 18.65 -3.09
N PRO A 302 20.66 19.55 -2.15
CA PRO A 302 21.31 20.85 -2.03
C PRO A 302 22.84 20.69 -1.95
N GLU A 303 23.59 21.64 -2.48
CA GLU A 303 25.06 21.54 -2.51
C GLU A 303 25.67 21.47 -1.10
N GLU A 304 25.03 22.10 -0.11
CA GLU A 304 25.44 22.03 1.30
C GLU A 304 24.93 20.78 2.04
N ALA A 305 24.06 19.99 1.42
CA ALA A 305 23.51 18.77 2.02
C ALA A 305 24.48 17.58 1.89
N THR A 306 25.73 17.78 2.30
CA THR A 306 26.79 16.76 2.26
C THR A 306 26.77 15.89 3.51
N LEU A 307 27.33 14.67 3.43
CA LEU A 307 27.49 13.77 4.58
C LEU A 307 28.25 14.40 5.76
N SER A 308 29.15 15.36 5.50
CA SER A 308 29.85 16.13 6.55
C SER A 308 28.99 17.18 7.26
N ASN A 309 27.82 17.53 6.73
CA ASN A 309 26.95 18.53 7.34
C ASN A 309 26.08 17.93 8.45
N GLY A 310 26.66 17.80 9.65
CA GLY A 310 25.97 17.28 10.83
C GLY A 310 24.83 18.16 11.34
N ALA A 311 24.72 19.43 10.91
CA ALA A 311 23.61 20.31 11.31
C ALA A 311 22.25 19.85 10.74
N LEU A 312 22.26 18.96 9.75
CA LEU A 312 21.06 18.36 9.17
C LEU A 312 20.56 17.14 9.96
N LEU A 313 21.31 16.73 10.99
CA LEU A 313 21.02 15.55 11.78
C LEU A 313 20.54 15.93 13.18
N GLN A 314 19.61 15.14 13.71
CA GLN A 314 19.19 15.13 15.11
C GLN A 314 19.58 13.77 15.69
N ASN A 315 20.36 13.77 16.78
CA ASN A 315 20.85 12.54 17.42
C ASN A 315 21.56 11.57 16.45
N GLY A 316 22.27 12.11 15.46
CA GLY A 316 23.02 11.33 14.46
C GLY A 316 22.15 10.68 13.37
N ARG A 317 20.86 11.02 13.27
CA ARG A 317 19.94 10.61 12.20
C ARG A 317 19.27 11.82 11.56
N TYR A 318 18.68 11.68 10.39
CA TYR A 318 17.80 12.74 9.90
C TYR A 318 16.59 12.89 10.82
N PRO A 319 16.03 14.11 10.96
CA PRO A 319 14.72 14.24 11.60
C PRO A 319 13.67 13.48 10.77
N ASP A 320 12.61 13.04 11.44
CA ASP A 320 11.55 12.27 10.77
C ASP A 320 10.66 13.19 9.91
N ASP A 321 10.55 14.47 10.28
CA ASP A 321 9.80 15.49 9.55
C ASP A 321 10.54 16.84 9.40
N GLY A 322 9.97 17.74 8.60
CA GLY A 322 10.29 19.16 8.62
C GLY A 322 11.19 19.71 7.51
N PRO A 323 11.40 21.04 7.52
CA PRO A 323 12.01 21.79 6.42
C PRO A 323 13.46 21.39 6.09
N VAL A 324 14.16 20.77 7.04
CA VAL A 324 15.53 20.26 6.85
C VAL A 324 15.60 19.19 5.75
N LEU A 325 14.54 18.40 5.58
CA LEU A 325 14.49 17.27 4.65
C LEU A 325 14.29 17.66 3.18
N ALA A 326 13.96 18.92 2.91
CA ALA A 326 13.60 19.36 1.58
C ALA A 326 14.80 19.29 0.61
N MET A 327 14.64 18.53 -0.47
CA MET A 327 15.53 18.57 -1.64
C MET A 327 14.94 19.47 -2.74
N VAL A 328 15.76 19.86 -3.72
CA VAL A 328 15.36 20.75 -4.82
C VAL A 328 14.23 20.12 -5.65
N PRO A 329 13.03 20.74 -5.73
CA PRO A 329 11.88 20.18 -6.44
C PRO A 329 12.03 20.15 -7.96
N GLY A 330 11.45 19.14 -8.61
CA GLY A 330 11.56 18.89 -10.05
C GLY A 330 10.32 19.08 -10.90
N THR A 331 9.13 19.05 -10.29
CA THR A 331 7.85 19.00 -11.03
C THR A 331 7.69 20.14 -12.04
N VAL A 332 8.00 21.37 -11.66
CA VAL A 332 7.75 22.56 -12.51
C VAL A 332 8.61 22.53 -13.78
N ALA A 333 9.91 22.25 -13.64
CA ALA A 333 10.82 22.15 -14.79
C ALA A 333 10.41 21.03 -15.75
N ALA A 334 9.92 19.91 -15.22
CA ALA A 334 9.50 18.76 -16.02
C ALA A 334 8.26 19.05 -16.86
N MET A 335 7.24 19.64 -16.25
CA MET A 335 6.00 19.99 -16.94
C MET A 335 6.25 21.03 -18.02
N GLU A 336 7.10 22.03 -17.76
CA GLU A 336 7.46 23.03 -18.76
C GLU A 336 8.27 22.42 -19.91
N LEU A 337 9.21 21.52 -19.62
CA LEU A 337 9.98 20.78 -20.63
C LEU A 337 9.06 19.92 -21.51
N ALA A 338 8.14 19.17 -20.89
CA ALA A 338 7.17 18.32 -21.58
C ALA A 338 6.28 19.14 -22.51
N TRP A 339 5.72 20.25 -22.02
CA TRP A 339 4.89 21.16 -22.82
C TRP A 339 5.69 21.75 -24.00
N LYS A 340 6.90 22.27 -23.76
CA LYS A 340 7.74 22.89 -24.81
C LYS A 340 8.13 21.91 -25.91
N ARG A 341 8.41 20.64 -25.57
CA ARG A 341 8.90 19.64 -26.53
C ARG A 341 7.81 18.77 -27.14
N HIS A 342 6.75 18.50 -26.40
CA HIS A 342 5.74 17.51 -26.78
C HIS A 342 4.30 18.00 -26.69
N GLY A 343 4.04 19.23 -26.22
CA GLY A 343 2.71 19.85 -26.20
C GLY A 343 2.14 20.06 -27.61
N SER A 344 0.85 20.38 -27.70
CA SER A 344 0.17 20.55 -29.00
C SER A 344 0.60 21.78 -29.78
N GLY A 345 1.17 22.79 -29.10
CA GLY A 345 1.38 24.13 -29.64
C GLY A 345 0.10 24.96 -29.78
N LYS A 346 -1.06 24.43 -29.37
CA LYS A 346 -2.37 25.13 -29.45
C LYS A 346 -2.76 25.81 -28.14
N LEU A 347 -2.31 25.28 -27.02
CA LEU A 347 -2.60 25.81 -25.69
C LEU A 347 -1.38 26.55 -25.12
N ALA A 348 -1.61 27.75 -24.60
CA ALA A 348 -0.60 28.53 -23.90
C ALA A 348 -0.26 27.91 -22.55
N TRP A 349 0.97 28.06 -22.07
CA TRP A 349 1.43 27.56 -20.78
C TRP A 349 0.48 27.92 -19.62
N ALA A 350 0.09 29.18 -19.52
CA ALA A 350 -0.81 29.66 -18.47
C ALA A 350 -2.16 28.93 -18.45
N ALA A 351 -2.69 28.56 -19.63
CA ALA A 351 -3.95 27.84 -19.74
C ALA A 351 -3.91 26.46 -19.09
N LEU A 352 -2.73 25.81 -19.09
CA LEU A 352 -2.55 24.50 -18.47
C LEU A 352 -2.57 24.56 -16.94
N LEU A 353 -2.29 25.73 -16.35
CA LEU A 353 -2.32 25.95 -14.90
C LEU A 353 -3.65 26.49 -14.40
N GLU A 354 -4.52 27.01 -15.29
CA GLU A 354 -5.82 27.58 -14.93
C GLU A 354 -6.67 26.65 -14.05
N PRO A 355 -6.80 25.33 -14.34
CA PRO A 355 -7.59 24.44 -13.48
C PRO A 355 -7.05 24.32 -12.05
N ALA A 356 -5.72 24.23 -11.90
CA ALA A 356 -5.05 24.17 -10.61
C ALA A 356 -5.23 25.47 -9.82
N ILE A 357 -5.07 26.62 -10.49
CA ILE A 357 -5.28 27.95 -9.89
C ILE A 357 -6.72 28.07 -9.39
N ARG A 358 -7.72 27.73 -10.23
CA ARG A 358 -9.13 27.77 -9.85
C ARG A 358 -9.42 26.87 -8.65
N ALA A 359 -8.91 25.64 -8.64
CA ALA A 359 -9.10 24.72 -7.52
C ALA A 359 -8.48 25.25 -6.22
N ALA A 360 -7.31 25.89 -6.28
CA ALA A 360 -6.64 26.46 -5.11
C ALA A 360 -7.39 27.68 -4.55
N GLU A 361 -7.95 28.53 -5.41
CA GLU A 361 -8.68 29.75 -5.02
C GLU A 361 -10.10 29.48 -4.53
N GLN A 362 -10.87 28.75 -5.33
CA GLN A 362 -12.31 28.52 -5.07
C GLN A 362 -12.49 27.44 -4.01
N GLY A 363 -11.52 26.53 -3.94
CA GLY A 363 -11.46 25.40 -3.03
C GLY A 363 -11.96 24.11 -3.65
N TYR A 364 -11.64 23.02 -2.97
CA TYR A 364 -12.05 21.66 -3.34
C TYR A 364 -12.46 20.89 -2.09
N ALA A 365 -13.28 19.85 -2.30
CA ALA A 365 -13.69 18.95 -1.23
C ALA A 365 -12.52 18.02 -0.84
N VAL A 366 -12.22 17.94 0.45
CA VAL A 366 -11.28 16.98 1.03
C VAL A 366 -11.75 15.58 0.67
N SER A 367 -10.83 14.80 0.12
CA SER A 367 -11.12 13.44 -0.32
C SER A 367 -10.87 12.43 0.81
N ASP A 368 -11.48 11.25 0.76
CA ASP A 368 -11.31 10.19 1.79
C ASP A 368 -9.83 9.88 2.05
N GLY A 369 -9.02 9.86 0.98
CA GLY A 369 -7.59 9.62 1.07
C GLY A 369 -6.87 10.72 1.85
N LEU A 370 -7.15 11.99 1.55
CA LEU A 370 -6.54 13.12 2.26
C LEU A 370 -7.01 13.16 3.73
N ALA A 371 -8.30 12.94 3.99
CA ALA A 371 -8.83 12.88 5.35
C ALA A 371 -8.15 11.77 6.17
N THR A 372 -7.93 10.59 5.56
CA THR A 372 -7.21 9.49 6.21
C THR A 372 -5.78 9.88 6.53
N THR A 373 -5.06 10.48 5.58
CA THR A 373 -3.71 10.99 5.80
C THR A 373 -3.67 12.00 6.96
N LEU A 374 -4.58 12.98 6.95
CA LEU A 374 -4.64 14.01 7.99
C LEU A 374 -4.94 13.43 9.37
N ALA A 375 -5.85 12.45 9.46
CA ALA A 375 -6.17 11.79 10.72
C ALA A 375 -4.99 10.96 11.26
N ARG A 376 -4.27 10.25 10.37
CA ARG A 376 -3.16 9.37 10.76
C ARG A 376 -1.89 10.14 11.12
N GLU A 377 -1.54 11.14 10.31
CA GLU A 377 -0.32 11.94 10.45
C GLU A 377 -0.58 13.27 11.19
N GLN A 378 -1.69 13.37 11.94
CA GLN A 378 -2.14 14.64 12.54
C GLN A 378 -1.08 15.32 13.40
N GLN A 379 -0.24 14.55 14.09
CA GLN A 379 0.80 15.09 14.98
C GLN A 379 1.85 15.89 14.18
N HIS A 380 2.28 15.36 13.02
CA HIS A 380 3.27 16.00 12.15
C HIS A 380 2.70 17.23 11.44
N PHE A 381 1.49 17.13 10.87
CA PHE A 381 0.86 18.30 10.25
C PHE A 381 0.56 19.42 11.26
N ARG A 382 0.12 19.08 12.48
CA ARG A 382 -0.24 20.06 13.51
C ARG A 382 0.98 20.79 14.08
N LYS A 383 2.16 20.17 14.05
CA LYS A 383 3.44 20.74 14.52
C LYS A 383 3.77 22.05 13.81
N TYR A 384 3.55 22.11 12.49
CA TYR A 384 3.96 23.24 11.66
C TYR A 384 2.83 24.27 11.45
N PRO A 385 3.07 25.58 11.68
CA PRO A 385 2.02 26.60 11.56
C PRO A 385 1.33 26.67 10.20
N GLY A 386 2.08 26.56 9.09
CA GLY A 386 1.51 26.62 7.73
C GLY A 386 0.57 25.44 7.44
N SER A 387 1.03 24.24 7.76
CA SER A 387 0.27 23.00 7.61
C SER A 387 -0.97 22.98 8.51
N ARG A 388 -0.82 23.40 9.77
CA ARG A 388 -1.94 23.55 10.70
C ARG A 388 -2.98 24.55 10.19
N ALA A 389 -2.57 25.67 9.61
CA ALA A 389 -3.49 26.67 9.10
C ALA A 389 -4.31 26.18 7.88
N LEU A 390 -3.72 25.31 7.05
CA LEU A 390 -4.38 24.75 5.87
C LEU A 390 -5.31 23.59 6.21
N PHE A 391 -4.87 22.68 7.07
CA PHE A 391 -5.50 21.36 7.23
C PHE A 391 -6.22 21.13 8.56
N PHE A 392 -6.26 22.12 9.45
CA PHE A 392 -6.94 22.01 10.74
C PHE A 392 -7.96 23.13 10.95
N ARG A 393 -9.10 22.78 11.53
CA ARG A 393 -10.15 23.71 11.97
C ARG A 393 -10.48 23.43 13.42
N ASN A 394 -10.48 24.47 14.24
CA ASN A 394 -10.75 24.37 15.70
C ASN A 394 -9.88 23.32 16.42
N GLY A 395 -8.67 23.05 15.92
CA GLY A 395 -7.73 22.09 16.50
C GLY A 395 -7.91 20.63 16.04
N ALA A 396 -8.90 20.32 15.21
CA ALA A 396 -9.11 19.01 14.59
C ALA A 396 -8.67 19.01 13.11
N PRO A 397 -8.18 17.87 12.58
CA PRO A 397 -7.88 17.73 11.15
C PRO A 397 -9.18 17.81 10.33
N LEU A 398 -9.07 18.25 9.07
CA LEU A 398 -10.21 18.28 8.16
C LEU A 398 -10.71 16.86 7.80
N GLU A 399 -12.02 16.72 7.70
CA GLU A 399 -12.72 15.49 7.33
C GLU A 399 -13.13 15.47 5.85
N ALA A 400 -13.44 14.28 5.34
CA ALA A 400 -13.89 14.11 3.96
C ALA A 400 -15.16 14.93 3.68
N GLY A 401 -15.19 15.62 2.54
CA GLY A 401 -16.28 16.52 2.15
C GLY A 401 -16.14 17.97 2.64
N GLU A 402 -15.29 18.25 3.64
CA GLU A 402 -14.97 19.64 4.02
C GLU A 402 -14.21 20.36 2.90
N THR A 403 -14.20 21.70 2.89
CA THR A 403 -13.56 22.47 1.82
C THR A 403 -12.19 23.01 2.24
N VAL A 404 -11.17 22.74 1.44
CA VAL A 404 -9.84 23.38 1.53
C VAL A 404 -9.76 24.52 0.53
N ARG A 405 -9.19 25.66 0.95
CA ARG A 405 -8.80 26.78 0.09
C ARG A 405 -7.36 27.17 0.38
N ASN A 406 -6.59 27.47 -0.65
CA ASN A 406 -5.16 27.71 -0.55
C ASN A 406 -4.74 28.88 -1.47
N SER A 407 -5.00 30.10 -0.99
CA SER A 407 -4.67 31.34 -1.71
C SER A 407 -3.17 31.51 -1.95
N ASP A 408 -2.34 30.98 -1.07
CA ASP A 408 -0.88 31.06 -1.16
C ASP A 408 -0.37 30.18 -2.31
N LEU A 409 -0.91 28.97 -2.44
CA LEU A 409 -0.60 28.11 -3.59
C LEU A 409 -1.13 28.69 -4.89
N ALA A 410 -2.33 29.28 -4.88
CA ALA A 410 -2.85 29.99 -6.05
C ALA A 410 -1.91 31.11 -6.49
N TRP A 411 -1.37 31.90 -5.55
CA TRP A 411 -0.36 32.92 -5.85
C TRP A 411 0.89 32.29 -6.48
N THR A 412 1.44 31.23 -5.89
CA THR A 412 2.60 30.51 -6.44
C THR A 412 2.33 30.02 -7.87
N LEU A 413 1.18 29.39 -8.11
CA LEU A 413 0.80 28.89 -9.43
C LEU A 413 0.62 30.02 -10.46
N ARG A 414 0.11 31.19 -10.06
CA ARG A 414 0.06 32.37 -10.95
C ARG A 414 1.44 32.87 -11.34
N GLN A 415 2.40 32.89 -10.40
CA GLN A 415 3.79 33.24 -10.73
C GLN A 415 4.38 32.26 -11.77
N ILE A 416 4.13 30.96 -11.61
CA ILE A 416 4.55 29.93 -12.57
C ILE A 416 3.83 30.11 -13.92
N ALA A 417 2.54 30.44 -13.92
CA ALA A 417 1.76 30.65 -15.14
C ALA A 417 2.26 31.85 -15.95
N GLU A 418 2.66 32.94 -15.26
CA GLU A 418 3.14 34.18 -15.88
C GLU A 418 4.60 34.09 -16.34
N GLY A 419 5.49 33.54 -15.52
CA GLY A 419 6.93 33.56 -15.75
C GLY A 419 7.57 32.21 -16.05
N GLY A 420 6.77 31.16 -16.23
CA GLY A 420 7.26 29.80 -16.51
C GLY A 420 8.07 29.21 -15.35
N ALA A 421 8.90 28.21 -15.65
CA ALA A 421 9.76 27.59 -14.65
C ALA A 421 10.72 28.59 -14.00
N LYS A 422 11.17 29.60 -14.76
CA LYS A 422 12.06 30.66 -14.26
C LYS A 422 11.48 31.41 -13.06
N ALA A 423 10.16 31.64 -13.02
CA ALA A 423 9.53 32.29 -11.87
C ALA A 423 9.61 31.44 -10.59
N PHE A 424 9.62 30.11 -10.72
CA PHE A 424 9.78 29.19 -9.59
C PHE A 424 11.23 29.08 -9.11
N TYR A 425 12.18 28.93 -10.04
CA TYR A 425 13.58 28.61 -9.72
C TYR A 425 14.49 29.84 -9.50
N ASP A 426 14.18 30.98 -10.12
CA ASP A 426 14.99 32.22 -10.04
C ASP A 426 14.19 33.45 -9.59
N GLY A 427 12.86 33.32 -9.49
CA GLY A 427 11.93 34.41 -9.22
C GLY A 427 11.69 34.70 -7.75
N GLU A 428 10.56 35.37 -7.47
CA GLU A 428 10.14 35.69 -6.11
C GLU A 428 9.80 34.43 -5.30
N VAL A 429 9.28 33.38 -5.94
CA VAL A 429 9.02 32.08 -5.29
C VAL A 429 10.32 31.50 -4.75
N ALA A 430 11.39 31.47 -5.56
CA ALA A 430 12.71 30.98 -5.15
C ALA A 430 13.27 31.73 -3.94
N ARG A 431 13.16 33.07 -3.93
CA ARG A 431 13.64 33.91 -2.82
C ARG A 431 12.90 33.63 -1.53
N ARG A 432 11.58 33.56 -1.57
CA ARG A 432 10.76 33.27 -0.38
C ARG A 432 11.03 31.87 0.16
N LEU A 433 11.07 30.88 -0.75
CA LEU A 433 11.35 29.48 -0.44
C LEU A 433 12.69 29.35 0.28
N VAL A 434 13.77 29.86 -0.31
CA VAL A 434 15.11 29.72 0.25
C VAL A 434 15.26 30.53 1.55
N SER A 435 14.71 31.75 1.60
CA SER A 435 14.76 32.57 2.82
C SER A 435 14.12 31.86 4.01
N ASP A 436 12.95 31.24 3.80
CA ASP A 436 12.21 30.54 4.83
C ASP A 436 12.91 29.22 5.23
N LEU A 437 13.18 28.34 4.26
CA LEU A 437 13.79 27.03 4.53
C LEU A 437 15.15 27.16 5.23
N ARG A 438 16.00 28.11 4.83
CA ARG A 438 17.28 28.36 5.52
C ARG A 438 17.09 28.86 6.93
N GLY A 439 16.09 29.73 7.15
CA GLY A 439 15.71 30.19 8.49
C GLY A 439 15.28 29.04 9.42
N GLN A 440 14.87 27.91 8.85
CA GLN A 440 14.46 26.69 9.57
C GLN A 440 15.51 25.56 9.53
N GLY A 441 16.77 25.87 9.18
CA GLY A 441 17.88 24.90 9.23
C GLY A 441 18.08 24.03 7.98
N SER A 442 17.34 24.29 6.89
CA SER A 442 17.58 23.62 5.61
C SER A 442 18.90 24.06 4.97
N ALA A 443 19.52 23.15 4.23
CA ALA A 443 20.73 23.39 3.43
C ALA A 443 20.47 24.14 2.12
N MET A 444 19.21 24.38 1.75
CA MET A 444 18.87 24.89 0.41
C MET A 444 19.39 26.30 0.14
N ARG A 445 19.87 26.54 -1.09
CA ARG A 445 20.34 27.83 -1.61
C ARG A 445 19.60 28.21 -2.89
N LEU A 446 19.63 29.51 -3.21
CA LEU A 446 19.16 30.01 -4.50
C LEU A 446 19.91 29.39 -5.67
N THR A 447 21.21 29.12 -5.49
CA THR A 447 22.02 28.44 -6.52
C THR A 447 21.58 27.01 -6.78
N ASP A 448 21.05 26.31 -5.78
CA ASP A 448 20.54 24.95 -5.95
C ASP A 448 19.29 24.94 -6.84
N LEU A 449 18.37 25.90 -6.60
CA LEU A 449 17.18 26.09 -7.44
C LEU A 449 17.56 26.51 -8.86
N ALA A 450 18.41 27.53 -9.01
CA ALA A 450 18.81 28.08 -10.31
C ALA A 450 19.56 27.07 -11.20
N ARG A 451 20.21 26.06 -10.59
CA ARG A 451 20.95 24.99 -11.30
C ARG A 451 20.10 23.76 -11.58
N TYR A 452 18.83 23.75 -11.17
CA TYR A 452 17.96 22.60 -11.41
C TYR A 452 17.55 22.51 -12.89
N PHE A 453 17.44 21.28 -13.39
CA PHE A 453 16.87 20.98 -14.69
C PHE A 453 16.22 19.60 -14.70
N ALA A 454 15.15 19.41 -15.47
CA ALA A 454 14.62 18.08 -15.80
C ALA A 454 15.41 17.48 -16.98
N VAL A 455 15.47 16.15 -17.07
CA VAL A 455 16.32 15.44 -18.03
C VAL A 455 15.48 14.49 -18.87
N GLU A 456 15.71 14.45 -20.19
CA GLU A 456 15.20 13.35 -21.01
C GLU A 456 16.12 12.13 -20.92
N ARG A 457 15.53 10.97 -20.69
CA ARG A 457 16.19 9.68 -20.57
C ARG A 457 15.60 8.69 -21.56
N THR A 458 16.41 7.73 -21.96
CA THR A 458 15.93 6.49 -22.56
C THR A 458 15.26 5.67 -21.45
N PRO A 459 13.97 5.28 -21.61
CA PRO A 459 13.29 4.42 -20.64
C PRO A 459 13.93 3.03 -20.59
N VAL A 460 13.82 2.35 -19.44
CA VAL A 460 14.12 0.92 -19.38
C VAL A 460 13.09 0.18 -20.21
N SER A 461 13.54 -0.80 -21.01
CA SER A 461 12.67 -1.61 -21.83
C SER A 461 12.97 -3.10 -21.75
N GLY A 462 11.96 -3.90 -22.07
CA GLY A 462 12.05 -5.35 -22.19
C GLY A 462 10.92 -5.90 -23.05
N SER A 463 11.02 -7.16 -23.48
CA SER A 463 9.93 -7.84 -24.17
C SER A 463 9.11 -8.70 -23.20
N TYR A 464 7.83 -8.88 -23.46
CA TYR A 464 6.97 -9.81 -22.72
C TYR A 464 5.89 -10.34 -23.66
N ARG A 465 5.93 -11.64 -23.99
CA ARG A 465 4.96 -12.37 -24.83
C ARG A 465 4.59 -11.66 -26.13
N GLY A 466 5.59 -11.15 -26.84
CA GLY A 466 5.42 -10.44 -28.12
C GLY A 466 5.12 -8.94 -28.01
N TYR A 467 5.04 -8.40 -26.80
CA TYR A 467 4.94 -6.97 -26.53
C TYR A 467 6.30 -6.38 -26.13
N THR A 468 6.45 -5.07 -26.29
CA THR A 468 7.57 -4.30 -25.72
C THR A 468 7.04 -3.46 -24.57
N VAL A 469 7.65 -3.59 -23.40
CA VAL A 469 7.31 -2.82 -22.19
C VAL A 469 8.36 -1.75 -22.00
N PHE A 470 7.94 -0.50 -21.84
CA PHE A 470 8.78 0.65 -21.51
C PHE A 470 8.38 1.19 -20.13
N SER A 471 9.36 1.49 -19.27
CA SER A 471 9.10 1.97 -17.92
C SER A 471 10.17 2.98 -17.45
N SER A 472 10.20 3.29 -16.15
CA SER A 472 11.13 4.25 -15.55
C SER A 472 12.59 3.98 -15.86
N ALA A 473 13.40 5.03 -15.75
CA ALA A 473 14.85 4.97 -15.90
C ALA A 473 15.57 5.28 -14.58
N PRO A 474 16.85 4.88 -14.45
CA PRO A 474 17.73 5.31 -13.37
C PRO A 474 17.67 6.84 -13.15
N PRO A 475 17.68 7.32 -11.89
CA PRO A 475 17.99 6.58 -10.66
C PRO A 475 16.86 5.72 -10.12
N SER A 476 15.69 5.68 -10.78
CA SER A 476 14.62 4.78 -10.35
C SER A 476 14.90 3.33 -10.76
N SER A 477 14.67 2.39 -9.85
CA SER A 477 14.79 0.96 -10.08
C SER A 477 13.50 0.29 -10.56
N GLY A 478 12.34 0.97 -10.44
CA GLY A 478 11.02 0.36 -10.65
C GLY A 478 10.85 -0.30 -12.02
N GLY A 479 11.33 0.34 -13.08
CA GLY A 479 11.25 -0.17 -14.45
C GLY A 479 12.15 -1.37 -14.70
N ALA A 480 13.36 -1.38 -14.13
CA ALA A 480 14.25 -2.53 -14.18
C ALA A 480 13.67 -3.73 -13.42
N THR A 481 13.13 -3.49 -12.22
CA THR A 481 12.42 -4.51 -11.42
C THR A 481 11.24 -5.09 -12.19
N LEU A 482 10.37 -4.24 -12.75
CA LEU A 482 9.20 -4.68 -13.53
C LEU A 482 9.60 -5.52 -14.74
N VAL A 483 10.58 -5.07 -15.53
CA VAL A 483 11.07 -5.83 -16.69
C VAL A 483 11.67 -7.18 -16.26
N ALA A 484 12.41 -7.23 -15.15
CA ALA A 484 12.94 -8.48 -14.63
C ALA A 484 11.82 -9.45 -14.21
N GLN A 485 10.78 -8.98 -13.52
CA GLN A 485 9.61 -9.78 -13.13
C GLN A 485 8.93 -10.39 -14.36
N LEU A 486 8.69 -9.57 -15.39
CA LEU A 486 8.05 -10.02 -16.63
C LEU A 486 8.95 -11.00 -17.40
N ASN A 487 10.26 -10.75 -17.48
CA ASN A 487 11.21 -11.67 -18.10
C ASN A 487 11.24 -13.05 -17.42
N LEU A 488 11.14 -13.08 -16.08
CA LEU A 488 11.07 -14.31 -15.29
C LEU A 488 9.73 -15.02 -15.52
N LEU A 489 8.61 -14.30 -15.39
CA LEU A 489 7.26 -14.85 -15.56
C LEU A 489 7.01 -15.40 -16.97
N GLU A 490 7.66 -14.86 -18.01
CA GLU A 490 7.48 -15.31 -19.39
C GLU A 490 7.82 -16.80 -19.59
N GLN A 491 8.64 -17.39 -18.71
CA GLN A 491 8.97 -18.82 -18.71
C GLN A 491 7.80 -19.71 -18.25
N TYR A 492 6.78 -19.14 -17.62
CA TYR A 492 5.57 -19.82 -17.18
C TYR A 492 4.44 -19.58 -18.18
N THR A 493 3.59 -20.59 -18.39
CA THR A 493 2.34 -20.41 -19.17
C THR A 493 1.18 -20.22 -18.20
N PRO A 494 0.57 -19.02 -18.13
CA PRO A 494 -0.51 -18.74 -17.20
C PRO A 494 -1.74 -19.60 -17.53
N ARG A 495 -2.40 -20.13 -16.49
CA ARG A 495 -3.60 -20.98 -16.63
C ARG A 495 -4.91 -20.23 -16.40
N GLY A 496 -4.83 -19.13 -15.66
CA GLY A 496 -5.93 -18.21 -15.36
C GLY A 496 -5.41 -17.00 -14.59
N PRO A 497 -6.25 -15.99 -14.33
CA PRO A 497 -5.87 -14.83 -13.52
C PRO A 497 -5.31 -15.25 -12.17
N TYR A 498 -4.24 -14.60 -11.70
CA TYR A 498 -3.56 -14.99 -10.46
C TYR A 498 -4.43 -15.00 -9.19
N PRO A 499 -5.49 -14.18 -9.04
CA PRO A 499 -6.37 -14.34 -7.87
C PRO A 499 -7.20 -15.61 -7.91
N GLU A 500 -7.35 -16.23 -9.09
CA GLU A 500 -8.24 -17.35 -9.36
C GLU A 500 -7.47 -18.66 -9.58
N ASP A 501 -6.19 -18.59 -9.96
CA ASP A 501 -5.34 -19.74 -10.26
C ASP A 501 -4.06 -19.76 -9.41
N ALA A 502 -3.95 -20.77 -8.56
CA ALA A 502 -2.85 -20.88 -7.60
C ALA A 502 -1.48 -21.08 -8.27
N GLY A 503 -1.44 -21.76 -9.43
CA GLY A 503 -0.21 -21.95 -10.18
C GLY A 503 0.32 -20.63 -10.72
N THR A 504 -0.56 -19.81 -11.27
CA THR A 504 -0.26 -18.47 -11.80
C THR A 504 0.12 -17.51 -10.66
N ALA A 505 -0.61 -17.51 -9.54
CA ALA A 505 -0.23 -16.77 -8.33
C ALA A 505 1.16 -17.13 -7.84
N HIS A 506 1.41 -18.43 -7.70
CA HIS A 506 2.69 -18.96 -7.25
C HIS A 506 3.83 -18.55 -8.20
N ALA A 507 3.65 -18.73 -9.52
CA ALA A 507 4.66 -18.34 -10.51
C ALA A 507 4.94 -16.83 -10.47
N MET A 508 3.93 -15.99 -10.32
CA MET A 508 4.10 -14.53 -10.20
C MET A 508 4.85 -14.13 -8.93
N ILE A 509 4.54 -14.77 -7.80
CA ILE A 509 5.22 -14.56 -6.51
C ILE A 509 6.68 -15.00 -6.59
N GLU A 510 6.96 -16.18 -7.17
CA GLU A 510 8.34 -16.67 -7.31
C GLU A 510 9.15 -15.84 -8.32
N ALA A 511 8.54 -15.40 -9.42
CA ALA A 511 9.16 -14.44 -10.33
C ALA A 511 9.60 -13.17 -9.60
N TRP A 512 8.78 -12.66 -8.68
CA TRP A 512 9.12 -11.51 -7.85
C TRP A 512 10.33 -11.78 -6.95
N LYS A 513 10.33 -12.92 -6.24
CA LYS A 513 11.43 -13.29 -5.34
C LYS A 513 12.76 -13.46 -6.07
N LEU A 514 12.73 -13.91 -7.34
CA LEU A 514 13.90 -14.19 -8.15
C LEU A 514 14.53 -12.96 -8.82
N VAL A 515 13.90 -11.78 -8.73
CA VAL A 515 14.42 -10.53 -9.29
C VAL A 515 15.83 -10.24 -8.77
N PRO A 516 16.80 -9.89 -9.65
CA PRO A 516 18.11 -9.42 -9.22
C PRO A 516 18.01 -8.17 -8.35
N SER A 517 18.98 -7.94 -7.46
CA SER A 517 18.99 -6.69 -6.69
C SER A 517 19.47 -5.51 -7.50
N SER A 518 18.90 -4.35 -7.18
CA SER A 518 19.34 -3.04 -7.65
C SER A 518 20.54 -2.48 -6.88
N ARG A 519 20.88 -3.03 -5.70
CA ARG A 519 21.98 -2.53 -4.86
C ARG A 519 23.32 -2.65 -5.61
N GLY A 520 24.11 -1.58 -5.59
CA GLY A 520 25.38 -1.51 -6.31
C GLY A 520 25.25 -1.43 -7.84
N ARG A 521 24.04 -1.19 -8.38
CA ARG A 521 23.78 -1.25 -9.84
C ARG A 521 22.98 -0.07 -10.36
N ILE A 522 22.04 0.46 -9.57
CA ILE A 522 21.13 1.52 -9.99
C ILE A 522 21.22 2.68 -8.99
N ALA A 523 21.69 3.83 -9.47
CA ALA A 523 21.78 5.11 -8.77
C ALA A 523 21.72 6.23 -9.81
N ASP A 524 22.03 7.48 -9.44
CA ASP A 524 22.07 8.61 -10.37
C ASP A 524 23.05 8.33 -11.52
N PRO A 525 22.57 8.17 -12.77
CA PRO A 525 23.45 7.88 -13.91
C PRO A 525 24.39 9.04 -14.25
N GLY A 526 24.15 10.25 -13.72
CA GLY A 526 25.08 11.37 -13.85
C GLY A 526 26.31 11.28 -12.94
N LEU A 527 26.29 10.38 -11.95
CA LEU A 527 27.30 10.30 -10.90
C LEU A 527 27.81 8.87 -10.64
N TRP A 528 27.06 7.83 -11.01
CA TRP A 528 27.45 6.43 -10.84
C TRP A 528 27.25 5.59 -12.11
N PRO A 529 28.08 4.54 -12.33
CA PRO A 529 27.92 3.63 -13.45
C PRO A 529 26.71 2.71 -13.26
N VAL A 530 25.71 2.85 -14.12
CA VAL A 530 24.52 2.00 -14.07
C VAL A 530 24.73 0.68 -14.83
N ASN A 531 24.32 -0.44 -14.23
CA ASN A 531 24.26 -1.75 -14.88
C ASN A 531 22.87 -2.38 -14.78
N LEU A 532 22.16 -2.49 -15.90
CA LEU A 532 20.83 -3.07 -15.98
C LEU A 532 20.80 -4.50 -16.53
N GLU A 533 21.93 -5.04 -16.99
CA GLU A 533 21.99 -6.30 -17.77
C GLU A 533 21.29 -7.45 -17.05
N ALA A 534 21.56 -7.61 -15.76
CA ALA A 534 20.95 -8.67 -14.95
C ALA A 534 19.41 -8.62 -14.92
N HIS A 535 18.81 -7.43 -15.08
CA HIS A 535 17.36 -7.21 -15.01
C HIS A 535 16.70 -7.37 -16.38
N VAL A 536 17.30 -6.81 -17.43
CA VAL A 536 16.69 -6.75 -18.77
C VAL A 536 17.01 -7.97 -19.64
N SER A 537 18.05 -8.73 -19.31
CA SER A 537 18.50 -9.89 -20.09
C SER A 537 17.60 -11.10 -19.94
N LYS A 538 17.17 -11.66 -21.08
CA LYS A 538 16.42 -12.93 -21.14
C LYS A 538 17.25 -14.11 -20.65
N ASP A 539 18.56 -14.05 -20.82
CA ASP A 539 19.47 -15.13 -20.43
C ASP A 539 19.61 -15.17 -18.91
N SER A 540 19.76 -13.99 -18.28
CA SER A 540 19.71 -13.84 -16.82
C SER A 540 18.40 -14.38 -16.25
N ALA A 541 17.26 -14.04 -16.87
CA ALA A 541 15.96 -14.54 -16.45
C ALA A 541 15.82 -16.07 -16.58
N ARG A 542 16.28 -16.67 -17.70
CA ARG A 542 16.27 -18.14 -17.86
C ARG A 542 17.09 -18.84 -16.78
N VAL A 543 18.28 -18.31 -16.48
CA VAL A 543 19.16 -18.85 -15.44
C VAL A 543 18.51 -18.76 -14.07
N ARG A 544 17.94 -17.61 -13.70
CA ARG A 544 17.27 -17.43 -12.40
C ARG A 544 15.99 -18.26 -12.30
N TRP A 545 15.25 -18.44 -13.39
CA TRP A 545 14.05 -19.27 -13.42
C TRP A 545 14.33 -20.77 -13.19
N SER A 546 15.57 -21.26 -13.36
CA SER A 546 15.93 -22.64 -12.98
C SER A 546 15.71 -22.93 -11.49
N CYS A 547 15.62 -21.89 -10.67
CA CYS A 547 15.31 -21.96 -9.25
C CYS A 547 13.82 -22.09 -8.93
N TYR A 548 12.93 -21.80 -9.89
CA TYR A 548 11.50 -21.98 -9.70
C TYR A 548 11.18 -23.44 -9.33
N ARG A 549 10.31 -23.63 -8.34
CA ARG A 549 9.84 -24.94 -7.89
C ARG A 549 8.31 -24.91 -7.92
N PRO A 550 7.62 -25.75 -8.69
CA PRO A 550 6.16 -25.73 -8.78
C PRO A 550 5.46 -26.31 -7.55
N ASP A 551 6.20 -26.99 -6.68
CA ASP A 551 5.73 -27.76 -5.53
C ASP A 551 6.05 -27.12 -4.17
N ARG A 552 6.84 -26.03 -4.15
CA ARG A 552 7.15 -25.27 -2.93
C ARG A 552 7.59 -23.83 -3.20
N SER A 553 7.41 -22.96 -2.22
CA SER A 553 7.88 -21.58 -2.17
C SER A 553 9.39 -21.50 -1.94
N LEU A 554 10.08 -20.55 -2.58
CA LEU A 554 11.47 -20.21 -2.23
C LEU A 554 11.51 -19.43 -0.91
N THR A 555 12.54 -19.74 -0.12
CA THR A 555 12.83 -19.12 1.18
C THR A 555 14.01 -18.13 1.05
N PRO A 556 14.22 -17.23 2.04
CA PRO A 556 15.43 -16.41 2.08
C PRO A 556 16.73 -17.22 2.04
N ALA A 557 16.71 -18.46 2.57
CA ALA A 557 17.88 -19.34 2.56
C ALA A 557 18.25 -19.81 1.14
N ASP A 558 17.25 -20.09 0.29
CA ASP A 558 17.45 -20.51 -1.10
C ASP A 558 18.07 -19.40 -1.97
N LEU A 559 17.85 -18.14 -1.58
CA LEU A 559 18.24 -16.94 -2.33
C LEU A 559 19.50 -16.26 -1.78
N ARG A 560 20.27 -16.94 -0.93
CA ARG A 560 21.54 -16.39 -0.42
C ARG A 560 22.58 -16.27 -1.55
N GLY A 561 23.10 -15.06 -1.77
CA GLY A 561 24.24 -14.79 -2.67
C GLY A 561 23.86 -14.08 -3.99
N ALA A 562 24.89 -13.68 -4.77
CA ALA A 562 24.79 -13.00 -6.08
C ALA A 562 23.80 -13.64 -7.04
N VAL A 563 23.93 -14.96 -7.08
CA VAL A 563 23.18 -15.89 -7.89
C VAL A 563 22.70 -16.95 -6.91
N PRO A 564 21.40 -17.28 -6.89
CA PRO A 564 20.91 -18.37 -6.06
C PRO A 564 21.69 -19.66 -6.35
N ALA A 565 21.90 -20.52 -5.35
CA ALA A 565 22.71 -21.73 -5.52
C ALA A 565 22.24 -22.63 -6.67
N CYS A 566 20.92 -22.70 -6.90
CA CYS A 566 20.28 -23.39 -8.02
C CYS A 566 20.62 -22.85 -9.42
N ALA A 567 21.29 -21.70 -9.50
CA ALA A 567 21.71 -21.02 -10.72
C ALA A 567 23.23 -20.82 -10.79
N ALA A 568 24.00 -21.31 -9.81
CA ALA A 568 25.44 -21.06 -9.67
C ALA A 568 26.31 -21.71 -10.77
N ASP A 569 25.89 -22.84 -11.34
CA ASP A 569 26.65 -23.58 -12.36
C ASP A 569 26.44 -23.05 -13.80
N ALA A 570 25.63 -21.99 -13.97
CA ALA A 570 25.36 -21.44 -15.29
C ALA A 570 26.51 -20.49 -15.75
N PRO A 571 27.10 -20.69 -16.94
CA PRO A 571 28.25 -19.90 -17.42
C PRO A 571 27.98 -18.40 -17.63
N THR A 572 26.71 -17.97 -17.66
CA THR A 572 26.29 -16.56 -17.78
C THR A 572 25.96 -15.90 -16.42
N ALA A 573 26.19 -16.59 -15.31
CA ALA A 573 25.78 -16.14 -13.97
C ALA A 573 26.71 -15.08 -13.33
N SER A 574 27.85 -14.73 -13.94
CA SER A 574 28.80 -13.82 -13.31
C SER A 574 28.36 -12.36 -13.40
N SER A 575 27.69 -11.86 -12.35
CA SER A 575 27.79 -10.45 -11.97
C SER A 575 28.20 -10.39 -10.51
N ARG A 576 29.37 -9.81 -10.24
CA ARG A 576 29.97 -9.67 -8.91
C ARG A 576 29.07 -8.76 -8.04
N ASP A 577 29.08 -9.06 -6.74
CA ASP A 577 28.29 -8.50 -5.64
C ASP A 577 27.04 -9.30 -5.26
N ALA A 578 27.02 -9.71 -3.99
CA ALA A 578 25.96 -10.52 -3.38
C ALA A 578 24.78 -9.63 -2.94
N PRO A 579 23.56 -9.91 -3.41
CA PRO A 579 22.36 -9.28 -2.91
C PRO A 579 21.60 -10.12 -1.88
N ARG A 580 20.84 -9.38 -1.07
CA ARG A 580 19.58 -9.87 -0.50
C ARG A 580 18.51 -9.82 -1.60
N PRO A 581 17.52 -10.74 -1.62
CA PRO A 581 16.36 -10.62 -2.50
C PRO A 581 15.79 -9.21 -2.41
N ALA A 582 15.30 -8.69 -3.53
CA ALA A 582 14.61 -7.40 -3.59
C ALA A 582 13.25 -7.50 -2.89
N ALA A 583 13.25 -7.75 -1.57
CA ALA A 583 12.31 -7.07 -0.72
C ALA A 583 12.60 -5.59 -0.99
N LEU A 584 11.73 -4.95 -1.76
CA LEU A 584 11.58 -3.51 -1.65
C LEU A 584 11.46 -3.27 -0.16
N GLU A 585 12.30 -2.39 0.40
CA GLU A 585 12.17 -1.99 1.80
C GLU A 585 10.72 -1.57 1.97
N THR A 586 9.94 -2.49 2.54
CA THR A 586 8.61 -2.20 3.02
C THR A 586 8.92 -1.37 4.23
N ASP A 587 8.76 -0.05 4.13
CA ASP A 587 8.56 0.81 5.28
C ASP A 587 7.24 0.36 5.94
N ASP A 588 7.26 -0.85 6.51
CA ASP A 588 6.15 -1.40 7.25
C ASP A 588 6.21 -0.77 8.62
N CYS A 589 5.56 0.39 8.72
CA CYS A 589 5.48 1.19 9.93
C CYS A 589 4.61 0.55 11.02
N SER A 590 4.45 -0.77 10.99
CA SER A 590 3.74 -1.50 12.03
C SER A 590 4.59 -1.61 13.28
N GLY A 591 4.30 -0.77 14.26
CA GLY A 591 4.92 -0.81 15.58
C GLY A 591 6.08 0.17 15.78
N ASP A 592 6.45 0.95 14.75
CA ASP A 592 7.35 2.09 14.88
C ASP A 592 6.55 3.40 14.80
N PRO A 593 6.42 4.17 15.90
CA PRO A 593 5.73 5.46 15.90
C PRO A 593 6.44 6.53 15.06
N ASP A 594 7.71 6.32 14.69
CA ASP A 594 8.53 7.28 13.93
C ASP A 594 8.57 6.96 12.41
N CYS A 595 7.85 5.93 11.95
CA CYS A 595 7.80 5.52 10.54
C CYS A 595 6.59 6.13 9.81
N HIS A 596 6.87 6.94 8.77
CA HIS A 596 5.85 7.59 7.94
C HIS A 596 5.38 6.72 6.77
N GLN A 597 4.08 6.78 6.46
CA GLN A 597 3.54 6.03 5.34
C GLN A 597 3.73 6.76 4.00
N SER A 598 3.81 6.02 2.91
CA SER A 598 4.28 6.54 1.61
C SER A 598 3.20 7.27 0.79
N GLY A 599 3.50 8.48 0.31
CA GLY A 599 2.60 9.34 -0.47
C GLY A 599 3.05 9.53 -1.91
N THR A 600 2.25 9.05 -2.87
CA THR A 600 2.53 9.17 -4.30
C THR A 600 1.22 9.37 -5.04
N THR A 601 1.26 9.97 -6.23
CA THR A 601 0.14 9.96 -7.17
C THR A 601 0.61 9.47 -8.54
N ALA A 602 -0.31 8.89 -9.29
CA ALA A 602 -0.07 8.45 -10.65
C ALA A 602 -1.28 8.78 -11.52
N PHE A 603 -1.01 9.03 -12.79
CA PHE A 603 -2.04 9.29 -13.78
C PHE A 603 -1.57 8.88 -15.16
N SER A 604 -2.55 8.63 -16.04
CA SER A 604 -2.32 8.27 -17.43
C SER A 604 -3.27 9.07 -18.33
N VAL A 605 -2.79 9.44 -19.51
CA VAL A 605 -3.57 10.12 -20.55
C VAL A 605 -3.27 9.46 -21.88
N ALA A 606 -4.29 9.11 -22.66
CA ALA A 606 -4.06 8.53 -23.98
C ALA A 606 -5.17 8.91 -24.96
N ASP A 607 -4.88 8.79 -26.26
CA ASP A 607 -5.84 9.01 -27.33
C ASP A 607 -5.79 7.91 -28.40
N ALA A 608 -6.86 7.83 -29.20
CA ALA A 608 -7.03 6.88 -30.28
C ALA A 608 -6.09 7.12 -31.47
N ALA A 609 -5.40 8.26 -31.51
CA ALA A 609 -4.32 8.49 -32.46
C ALA A 609 -3.03 7.75 -32.06
N GLY A 610 -2.98 7.14 -30.88
CA GLY A 610 -1.83 6.39 -30.39
C GLY A 610 -0.82 7.25 -29.64
N ASN A 611 -1.22 8.43 -29.14
CA ASN A 611 -0.45 9.14 -28.14
C ASN A 611 -0.78 8.60 -26.75
N ALA A 612 0.21 8.45 -25.90
CA ALA A 612 0.05 7.99 -24.52
C ALA A 612 1.08 8.65 -23.60
N VAL A 613 0.64 9.00 -22.40
CA VAL A 613 1.46 9.53 -21.32
C VAL A 613 1.14 8.76 -20.04
N SER A 614 2.18 8.33 -19.32
CA SER A 614 2.05 7.78 -17.98
C SER A 614 2.99 8.53 -17.05
N VAL A 615 2.49 8.92 -15.87
CA VAL A 615 3.24 9.72 -14.90
C VAL A 615 3.14 9.08 -13.52
N THR A 616 4.27 9.07 -12.82
CA THR A 616 4.29 8.84 -11.37
C THR A 616 5.07 9.98 -10.73
N GLN A 617 4.42 10.73 -9.85
CA GLN A 617 4.99 11.89 -9.17
C GLN A 617 4.63 11.90 -7.68
N THR A 618 5.47 12.53 -6.87
CA THR A 618 5.44 12.31 -5.43
C THR A 618 6.19 13.39 -4.63
N LEU A 619 5.84 13.54 -3.35
CA LEU A 619 6.67 14.19 -2.32
C LEU A 619 7.56 13.17 -1.59
N GLY A 620 7.22 11.89 -1.65
CA GLY A 620 7.92 10.79 -1.03
C GLY A 620 7.02 10.01 -0.08
N THR A 621 6.94 10.49 1.14
CA THR A 621 5.95 10.07 2.14
C THR A 621 4.71 10.96 2.10
N TRP A 622 3.65 10.58 2.81
CA TRP A 622 2.48 11.44 2.95
C TRP A 622 2.83 12.72 3.66
N GLY A 623 2.32 13.83 3.13
CA GLY A 623 2.67 15.15 3.61
C GLY A 623 4.10 15.56 3.21
N GLY A 624 4.88 14.68 2.57
CA GLY A 624 6.30 14.89 2.34
C GLY A 624 7.01 15.15 3.67
N ASN A 625 7.55 16.36 3.84
CA ASN A 625 8.15 16.76 5.10
C ASN A 625 7.18 17.47 6.07
N PHE A 626 5.89 17.46 5.78
CA PHE A 626 4.80 18.08 6.55
C PHE A 626 4.89 19.61 6.70
N TYR A 627 5.85 20.26 6.04
CA TYR A 627 6.12 21.68 6.21
C TYR A 627 5.57 22.49 5.03
N VAL A 628 4.79 23.53 5.33
CA VAL A 628 4.34 24.53 4.35
C VAL A 628 4.99 25.87 4.67
N SER A 629 5.77 26.38 3.71
CA SER A 629 6.36 27.71 3.82
C SER A 629 5.27 28.79 3.82
N PRO A 630 5.30 29.73 4.78
CA PRO A 630 4.34 30.83 4.83
C PRO A 630 4.30 31.62 3.51
N GLY A 631 3.11 31.84 2.95
CA GLY A 631 2.93 32.61 1.72
C GLY A 631 3.23 31.86 0.42
N LEU A 632 3.62 30.57 0.48
CA LEU A 632 3.86 29.74 -0.71
C LEU A 632 2.82 28.63 -0.91
N GLY A 633 2.30 28.06 0.18
CA GLY A 633 1.12 27.19 0.16
C GLY A 633 1.32 25.75 -0.32
N PHE A 634 2.56 25.25 -0.46
CA PHE A 634 2.79 23.84 -0.83
C PHE A 634 3.73 23.12 0.15
N LEU A 635 3.58 21.80 0.19
CA LEU A 635 4.45 20.87 0.91
C LEU A 635 5.69 20.53 0.10
N TYR A 636 6.77 20.17 0.79
CA TYR A 636 8.04 19.77 0.18
C TYR A 636 8.25 18.27 0.26
N ASN A 637 9.04 17.74 -0.67
CA ASN A 637 9.53 16.38 -0.58
C ASN A 637 10.39 16.14 0.67
N ASP A 638 10.48 14.89 1.13
CA ASP A 638 11.25 14.46 2.28
C ASP A 638 12.53 13.68 1.91
N LYS A 639 12.95 13.76 0.65
CA LYS A 639 13.87 12.78 0.06
C LYS A 639 15.31 12.82 0.56
N LEU A 640 15.66 13.78 1.41
CA LEU A 640 16.95 13.74 2.08
C LEU A 640 17.12 12.45 2.91
N THR A 641 16.03 11.90 3.44
CA THR A 641 16.00 10.63 4.18
C THR A 641 16.34 9.41 3.32
N SER A 642 16.27 9.53 1.99
CA SER A 642 16.55 8.41 1.07
C SER A 642 18.04 8.11 0.90
N TYR A 643 18.92 8.87 1.54
CA TYR A 643 20.34 8.60 1.57
C TYR A 643 20.77 8.05 2.92
N GLY A 644 21.41 6.88 2.93
CA GLY A 644 22.16 6.42 4.11
C GLY A 644 23.31 7.36 4.49
N LEU A 645 23.87 7.15 5.68
CA LEU A 645 24.99 7.95 6.22
C LEU A 645 26.37 7.37 5.88
N ASP A 646 26.42 6.23 5.19
CA ASP A 646 27.67 5.60 4.75
C ASP A 646 28.23 6.31 3.49
N PRO A 647 29.41 6.93 3.54
CA PRO A 647 30.02 7.60 2.39
C PRO A 647 30.53 6.64 1.33
N GLU A 648 30.76 5.36 1.65
CA GLU A 648 31.27 4.35 0.71
C GLU A 648 30.15 3.61 -0.03
N GLN A 649 28.90 3.78 0.40
CA GLN A 649 27.77 3.10 -0.23
C GLN A 649 27.56 3.57 -1.68
N TYR A 650 27.22 2.64 -2.57
CA TYR A 650 26.81 2.99 -3.92
C TYR A 650 25.53 3.84 -3.88
N GLY A 651 25.52 4.99 -4.56
CA GLY A 651 24.44 5.97 -4.45
C GLY A 651 24.46 6.80 -3.15
N ALA A 652 25.61 6.91 -2.47
CA ALA A 652 25.81 7.83 -1.34
C ALA A 652 25.38 9.26 -1.69
N ARG A 653 24.98 10.04 -0.68
CA ARG A 653 24.61 11.44 -0.86
C ARG A 653 25.79 12.27 -1.33
N LEU A 654 25.75 12.73 -2.58
CA LEU A 654 26.67 13.70 -3.14
C LEU A 654 25.95 15.01 -3.44
N SER A 655 26.74 16.08 -3.56
CA SER A 655 26.23 17.39 -3.98
C SER A 655 25.48 17.26 -5.31
N ALA A 656 24.27 17.79 -5.34
CA ALA A 656 23.40 17.81 -6.51
C ALA A 656 22.97 16.44 -7.07
N ALA A 657 23.20 15.35 -6.31
CA ALA A 657 22.79 13.99 -6.65
C ALA A 657 21.27 13.84 -6.66
N ARG A 658 20.79 12.96 -7.55
CA ARG A 658 19.39 12.54 -7.64
C ARG A 658 19.21 11.23 -6.88
N HIS A 659 18.18 11.18 -6.04
CA HIS A 659 17.93 10.02 -5.18
C HIS A 659 17.32 8.85 -5.96
N GLY A 660 17.51 7.63 -5.45
CA GLY A 660 16.87 6.42 -5.97
C GLY A 660 15.37 6.37 -5.63
N SER A 661 14.58 5.68 -6.46
CA SER A 661 13.14 5.51 -6.21
C SER A 661 12.56 4.26 -6.91
N SER A 662 11.33 3.89 -6.58
CA SER A 662 10.60 2.73 -7.09
C SER A 662 9.52 3.06 -8.14
N LEU A 663 9.49 4.32 -8.62
CA LEU A 663 8.55 4.78 -9.66
C LEU A 663 8.56 3.85 -10.88
N ALA A 664 7.40 3.57 -11.46
CA ALA A 664 7.29 2.73 -12.66
C ALA A 664 6.15 3.18 -13.61
N PRO A 665 6.12 4.44 -14.06
CA PRO A 665 5.23 4.83 -15.15
C PRO A 665 5.54 3.95 -16.36
N THR A 666 4.52 3.31 -16.92
CA THR A 666 4.70 2.20 -17.86
C THR A 666 3.82 2.35 -19.09
N ILE A 667 4.40 2.12 -20.27
CA ILE A 667 3.69 2.03 -21.54
C ILE A 667 4.05 0.70 -22.19
N VAL A 668 3.04 -0.08 -22.55
CA VAL A 668 3.19 -1.33 -23.28
C VAL A 668 2.82 -1.12 -24.73
N MET A 669 3.65 -1.63 -25.63
CA MET A 669 3.50 -1.51 -27.06
C MET A 669 3.41 -2.87 -27.74
N ARG A 670 2.55 -2.96 -28.76
CA ARG A 670 2.51 -4.08 -29.70
C ARG A 670 3.20 -3.68 -31.01
N GLY A 671 3.87 -4.63 -31.66
CA GLY A 671 4.59 -4.41 -32.92
C GLY A 671 6.06 -4.03 -32.71
N GLN A 672 6.75 -3.71 -33.80
CA GLN A 672 8.18 -3.40 -33.81
C GLN A 672 8.49 -2.17 -34.66
N GLY A 673 9.59 -1.48 -34.34
CA GLY A 673 10.05 -0.28 -35.05
C GLY A 673 8.94 0.78 -35.16
N ALA A 674 8.81 1.37 -36.35
CA ALA A 674 7.81 2.41 -36.63
C ALA A 674 6.35 1.93 -36.60
N ALA A 675 6.12 0.61 -36.62
CA ALA A 675 4.77 0.02 -36.52
C ALA A 675 4.33 -0.18 -35.06
N ARG A 676 5.17 0.17 -34.07
CA ARG A 676 4.79 0.10 -32.65
C ARG A 676 3.55 0.96 -32.38
N ARG A 677 2.60 0.38 -31.67
CA ARG A 677 1.38 1.05 -31.20
C ARG A 677 1.24 0.79 -29.69
N PRO A 678 0.99 1.82 -28.86
CA PRO A 678 0.67 1.60 -27.46
C PRO A 678 -0.64 0.82 -27.34
N VAL A 679 -0.68 -0.13 -26.40
CA VAL A 679 -1.88 -0.92 -26.04
C VAL A 679 -2.29 -0.72 -24.59
N LEU A 680 -1.37 -0.24 -23.75
CA LEU A 680 -1.60 0.07 -22.35
C LEU A 680 -0.69 1.21 -21.92
N ALA A 681 -1.25 2.18 -21.20
CA ALA A 681 -0.51 3.13 -20.37
C ALA A 681 -0.96 2.95 -18.92
N ALA A 682 -0.03 2.72 -18.00
CA ALA A 682 -0.33 2.45 -16.60
C ALA A 682 0.72 3.06 -15.67
N GLY A 683 0.26 3.72 -14.63
CA GLY A 683 1.09 4.15 -13.51
C GLY A 683 0.39 3.80 -12.19
N ALA A 684 1.17 3.70 -11.11
CA ALA A 684 0.62 3.46 -9.78
C ALA A 684 1.37 4.27 -8.71
N ALA A 685 0.73 4.42 -7.56
CA ALA A 685 1.25 5.13 -6.40
C ALA A 685 1.29 4.25 -5.16
N GLY A 686 2.30 4.40 -4.28
CA GLY A 686 2.37 3.68 -3.01
C GLY A 686 3.71 2.98 -2.76
N ASN A 687 4.82 3.68 -3.03
CA ASN A 687 6.20 3.18 -2.87
C ASN A 687 6.39 1.73 -3.38
N ALA A 688 6.58 0.76 -2.49
CA ALA A 688 6.80 -0.63 -2.87
C ALA A 688 5.63 -1.24 -3.68
N TRP A 689 4.41 -0.74 -3.46
CA TRP A 689 3.21 -1.19 -4.17
C TRP A 689 3.11 -0.71 -5.62
N ILE A 690 3.92 0.26 -6.04
CA ILE A 690 3.90 0.79 -7.41
C ILE A 690 4.15 -0.33 -8.41
N THR A 691 5.27 -1.05 -8.25
CA THR A 691 5.62 -2.16 -9.13
C THR A 691 4.62 -3.31 -9.02
N SER A 692 3.99 -3.51 -7.86
CA SER A 692 3.00 -4.58 -7.64
C SER A 692 1.74 -4.33 -8.45
N ALA A 693 1.19 -3.12 -8.32
CA ALA A 693 0.01 -2.72 -9.07
C ALA A 693 0.28 -2.75 -10.58
N VAL A 694 1.41 -2.21 -11.05
CA VAL A 694 1.75 -2.21 -12.47
C VAL A 694 1.97 -3.62 -13.00
N TYR A 695 2.63 -4.50 -12.25
CA TYR A 695 2.84 -5.90 -12.64
C TYR A 695 1.51 -6.67 -12.78
N GLY A 696 0.60 -6.51 -11.80
CA GLY A 696 -0.75 -7.08 -11.86
C GLY A 696 -1.58 -6.55 -13.04
N ILE A 697 -1.47 -5.25 -13.35
CA ILE A 697 -2.18 -4.64 -14.47
C ILE A 697 -1.63 -5.13 -15.82
N VAL A 698 -0.31 -5.14 -16.00
CA VAL A 698 0.33 -5.59 -17.24
C VAL A 698 -0.02 -7.04 -17.53
N THR A 699 0.09 -7.93 -16.54
CA THR A 699 -0.25 -9.35 -16.70
C THR A 699 -1.75 -9.56 -16.90
N GLY A 700 -2.61 -8.85 -16.15
CA GLY A 700 -4.06 -8.89 -16.33
C GLY A 700 -4.50 -8.51 -17.74
N VAL A 701 -3.96 -7.41 -18.30
CA VAL A 701 -4.29 -6.94 -19.64
C VAL A 701 -3.70 -7.87 -20.71
N LEU A 702 -2.42 -8.23 -20.61
CA LEU A 702 -1.73 -8.96 -21.69
C LEU A 702 -2.00 -10.47 -21.68
N ASP A 703 -2.05 -11.10 -20.51
CA ASP A 703 -2.20 -12.56 -20.39
C ASP A 703 -3.69 -12.98 -20.34
N HIS A 704 -4.57 -12.08 -19.89
CA HIS A 704 -5.99 -12.40 -19.63
C HIS A 704 -6.99 -11.48 -20.33
N GLY A 705 -6.52 -10.50 -21.12
CA GLY A 705 -7.40 -9.62 -21.89
C GLY A 705 -8.32 -8.75 -21.03
N LEU A 706 -7.95 -8.47 -19.79
CA LEU A 706 -8.73 -7.61 -18.91
C LEU A 706 -8.73 -6.18 -19.45
N THR A 707 -9.87 -5.50 -19.32
CA THR A 707 -9.96 -4.05 -19.53
C THR A 707 -9.16 -3.30 -18.45
N ALA A 708 -8.85 -2.01 -18.69
CA ALA A 708 -8.14 -1.17 -17.72
C ALA A 708 -8.77 -1.20 -16.31
N GLN A 709 -10.11 -1.08 -16.21
CA GLN A 709 -10.81 -1.07 -14.93
C GLN A 709 -10.76 -2.45 -14.25
N GLN A 710 -10.98 -3.54 -14.99
CA GLN A 710 -10.90 -4.90 -14.44
C GLN A 710 -9.50 -5.22 -13.93
N ALA A 711 -8.46 -4.84 -14.66
CA ALA A 711 -7.07 -5.04 -14.27
C ALA A 711 -6.70 -4.25 -13.00
N ILE A 712 -7.16 -3.00 -12.86
CA ILE A 712 -6.97 -2.18 -11.67
C ILE A 712 -7.65 -2.78 -10.43
N GLU A 713 -8.84 -3.34 -10.62
CA GLU A 713 -9.66 -3.91 -9.54
C GLU A 713 -9.26 -5.32 -9.11
N THR A 714 -8.32 -5.93 -9.83
CA THR A 714 -7.75 -7.22 -9.44
C THR A 714 -7.03 -7.06 -8.09
N PRO A 715 -7.23 -7.97 -7.12
CA PRO A 715 -6.60 -7.88 -5.80
C PRO A 715 -5.09 -8.14 -5.90
N ARG A 716 -4.29 -7.34 -5.22
CA ARG A 716 -2.83 -7.29 -5.34
C ARG A 716 -2.12 -8.08 -4.26
N PHE A 717 -0.82 -8.31 -4.49
CA PHE A 717 0.08 -8.86 -3.48
C PHE A 717 1.40 -8.08 -3.48
N LEU A 718 2.10 -8.07 -2.35
CA LEU A 718 3.45 -7.53 -2.24
C LEU A 718 4.31 -8.49 -1.41
N ILE A 719 5.53 -8.74 -1.89
CA ILE A 719 6.51 -9.50 -1.12
C ILE A 719 7.14 -8.55 -0.10
N GLY A 720 6.81 -8.76 1.17
CA GLY A 720 7.32 -7.99 2.30
C GLY A 720 8.66 -8.48 2.84
N GLY A 721 9.22 -7.70 3.79
CA GLY A 721 10.36 -8.08 4.62
C GLY A 721 10.02 -9.13 5.69
N ARG A 722 10.85 -9.24 6.74
CA ARG A 722 10.63 -10.17 7.87
C ARG A 722 9.18 -10.02 8.38
N GLY A 723 8.49 -11.15 8.59
CA GLY A 723 7.18 -11.17 9.22
C GLY A 723 7.18 -10.47 10.58
N PHE A 724 6.02 -10.00 10.98
CA PHE A 724 5.81 -9.26 12.23
C PHE A 724 6.24 -10.08 13.44
N GLY A 725 7.04 -9.48 14.31
CA GLY A 725 7.47 -10.07 15.59
C GLY A 725 8.98 -10.07 15.74
N GLY A 726 9.49 -9.39 16.75
CA GLY A 726 10.91 -9.37 17.15
C GLY A 726 11.43 -10.70 17.71
N GLY A 727 11.02 -11.83 17.13
CA GLY A 727 11.52 -13.18 17.39
C GLY A 727 12.39 -13.70 16.24
N SER A 728 13.01 -14.86 16.45
CA SER A 728 13.88 -15.56 15.49
C SER A 728 13.34 -15.58 14.06
N GLU A 729 14.25 -15.48 13.08
CA GLU A 729 13.97 -15.33 11.64
C GLU A 729 12.77 -16.18 11.16
N PRO A 730 11.77 -15.59 10.47
CA PRO A 730 10.71 -16.40 9.87
C PRO A 730 11.30 -17.34 8.81
N GLU A 731 10.80 -18.58 8.73
CA GLU A 731 11.23 -19.58 7.76
C GLU A 731 10.92 -19.20 6.28
N GLY A 732 10.21 -18.09 6.02
CA GLY A 732 9.81 -17.65 4.67
C GLY A 732 9.59 -16.13 4.52
N PHE A 733 9.33 -15.68 3.29
CA PHE A 733 8.94 -14.29 2.99
C PHE A 733 7.48 -14.04 3.37
N ALA A 734 7.20 -12.94 4.07
CA ALA A 734 5.83 -12.47 4.26
C ALA A 734 5.27 -11.96 2.94
N ILE A 735 4.05 -12.38 2.58
CA ILE A 735 3.35 -11.97 1.38
C ILE A 735 2.10 -11.21 1.80
N LEU A 736 2.17 -9.89 1.68
CA LEU A 736 1.04 -9.03 1.90
C LEU A 736 0.03 -9.27 0.78
N LEU A 737 -1.22 -9.54 1.11
CA LEU A 737 -2.25 -9.96 0.16
C LEU A 737 -3.52 -9.15 0.38
N GLU A 738 -4.04 -8.52 -0.67
CA GLU A 738 -5.38 -7.92 -0.62
C GLU A 738 -6.46 -9.00 -0.52
N ASP A 739 -7.60 -8.68 0.08
CA ASP A 739 -8.77 -9.53 -0.06
C ASP A 739 -9.25 -9.60 -1.53
N GLY A 740 -9.85 -10.73 -1.90
CA GLY A 740 -10.36 -11.00 -3.25
C GLY A 740 -9.71 -12.20 -3.95
N PHE A 741 -8.63 -12.76 -3.42
CA PHE A 741 -8.08 -14.03 -3.89
C PHE A 741 -9.03 -15.18 -3.58
N ALA A 742 -9.21 -16.11 -4.51
CA ALA A 742 -10.05 -17.28 -4.29
C ALA A 742 -9.56 -18.06 -3.05
N PRO A 743 -10.47 -18.57 -2.19
CA PRO A 743 -10.10 -19.36 -1.01
C PRO A 743 -9.21 -20.57 -1.35
N ALA A 744 -9.46 -21.22 -2.48
CA ALA A 744 -8.64 -22.32 -2.98
C ALA A 744 -7.21 -21.87 -3.34
N VAL A 745 -7.04 -20.64 -3.84
CA VAL A 745 -5.73 -20.06 -4.15
C VAL A 745 -4.95 -19.78 -2.87
N THR A 746 -5.56 -19.10 -1.90
CA THR A 746 -4.87 -18.78 -0.63
C THR A 746 -4.49 -20.04 0.14
N ARG A 747 -5.36 -21.06 0.18
CA ARG A 747 -5.02 -22.37 0.75
C ARG A 747 -3.85 -23.01 0.02
N ARG A 748 -3.92 -23.11 -1.31
CA ARG A 748 -2.85 -23.75 -2.08
C ARG A 748 -1.52 -23.02 -1.94
N LEU A 749 -1.53 -21.69 -1.85
CA LEU A 749 -0.31 -20.92 -1.58
C LEU A 749 0.27 -21.26 -0.19
N ARG A 750 -0.55 -21.39 0.85
CA ARG A 750 -0.09 -21.85 2.18
C ARG A 750 0.48 -23.27 2.12
N ASP A 751 -0.18 -24.19 1.39
CA ASP A 751 0.31 -25.57 1.21
C ASP A 751 1.67 -25.62 0.49
N LEU A 752 1.94 -24.65 -0.39
CA LEU A 752 3.23 -24.47 -1.04
C LEU A 752 4.29 -23.84 -0.11
N GLY A 753 3.93 -23.43 1.10
CA GLY A 753 4.85 -22.82 2.08
C GLY A 753 4.94 -21.29 2.01
N HIS A 754 3.98 -20.61 1.38
CA HIS A 754 3.92 -19.15 1.39
C HIS A 754 3.36 -18.63 2.72
N VAL A 755 4.02 -17.62 3.31
CA VAL A 755 3.54 -16.95 4.52
C VAL A 755 2.64 -15.79 4.11
N LEU A 756 1.33 -16.04 4.05
CA LEU A 756 0.35 -15.03 3.62
C LEU A 756 -0.06 -14.12 4.78
N GLN A 757 -0.07 -12.81 4.52
CA GLN A 757 -0.53 -11.79 5.46
C GLN A 757 -1.63 -10.96 4.79
N PRO A 758 -2.90 -11.08 5.22
CA PRO A 758 -3.99 -10.33 4.64
C PRO A 758 -3.92 -8.84 5.02
N ILE A 759 -4.19 -7.96 4.05
CA ILE A 759 -4.29 -6.51 4.22
C ILE A 759 -5.57 -6.02 3.54
N SER A 760 -6.43 -5.26 4.24
CA SER A 760 -7.68 -4.74 3.67
C SER A 760 -8.32 -3.65 4.54
N LEU A 761 -7.88 -2.41 4.40
CA LEU A 761 -8.77 -1.27 4.64
C LEU A 761 -8.93 -0.47 3.34
N LYS A 762 -10.16 -0.12 2.98
CA LYS A 762 -10.41 1.01 2.08
C LYS A 762 -9.93 2.26 2.81
N GLY A 763 -9.07 3.04 2.15
CA GLY A 763 -8.34 4.12 2.82
C GLY A 763 -7.08 3.65 3.57
N GLU A 764 -6.81 2.33 3.72
CA GLU A 764 -5.42 1.91 3.93
C GLU A 764 -4.67 2.23 2.65
N LEU A 765 -3.84 3.25 2.76
CA LEU A 765 -3.06 3.77 1.67
C LEU A 765 -1.78 2.93 1.40
N ARG A 766 -1.96 1.60 1.44
CA ARG A 766 -0.93 0.57 1.28
C ARG A 766 -1.23 -0.40 0.13
N MET A 767 -1.82 0.07 -0.98
CA MET A 767 -2.36 -0.85 -1.99
C MET A 767 -1.98 -0.56 -3.44
N GLY A 768 -1.18 0.46 -3.75
CA GLY A 768 -0.74 0.69 -5.14
C GLY A 768 -1.77 1.42 -6.02
N TYR A 769 -2.15 2.67 -5.73
CA TYR A 769 -3.23 3.37 -6.43
C TYR A 769 -2.93 3.60 -7.91
N ALA A 770 -3.65 2.89 -8.77
CA ALA A 770 -3.36 2.83 -10.19
C ALA A 770 -4.25 3.72 -11.05
N ALA A 771 -3.67 4.20 -12.14
CA ALA A 771 -4.37 4.83 -13.25
C ALA A 771 -3.91 4.16 -14.55
N ALA A 772 -4.85 3.55 -15.27
CA ALA A 772 -4.54 2.80 -16.48
C ALA A 772 -5.50 3.14 -17.62
N ILE A 773 -4.98 3.10 -18.84
CA ILE A 773 -5.74 3.27 -20.08
C ILE A 773 -5.32 2.18 -21.05
N THR A 774 -6.26 1.36 -21.50
CA THR A 774 -6.08 0.44 -22.62
C THR A 774 -6.40 1.15 -23.93
N LEU A 775 -5.61 0.89 -24.96
CA LEU A 775 -5.78 1.49 -26.29
C LEU A 775 -6.11 0.40 -27.30
N GLU A 776 -7.15 0.64 -28.09
CA GLU A 776 -7.62 -0.22 -29.16
C GLU A 776 -7.70 0.57 -30.47
N GLU A 777 -7.89 -0.12 -31.60
CA GLU A 777 -8.06 0.58 -32.87
C GLU A 777 -9.32 1.47 -32.83
N GLY A 778 -9.11 2.79 -32.90
CA GLY A 778 -10.20 3.78 -32.95
C GLY A 778 -10.75 4.24 -31.60
N GLY A 779 -10.17 3.81 -30.47
CA GLY A 779 -10.65 4.23 -29.15
C GLY A 779 -9.71 3.91 -27.98
N VAL A 780 -10.01 4.51 -26.84
CA VAL A 780 -9.32 4.26 -25.57
C VAL A 780 -10.31 4.01 -24.45
N THR A 781 -9.95 3.15 -23.50
CA THR A 781 -10.73 2.87 -22.29
C THR A 781 -9.89 3.08 -21.05
N ALA A 782 -10.29 4.03 -20.22
CA ALA A 782 -9.64 4.39 -18.96
C ALA A 782 -10.31 3.71 -17.76
N GLY A 783 -9.50 3.32 -16.79
CA GLY A 783 -9.93 2.86 -15.48
C GLY A 783 -9.22 3.61 -14.36
N ALA A 784 -9.88 3.70 -13.20
CA ALA A 784 -9.37 4.39 -12.02
C ALA A 784 -9.52 3.53 -10.76
N ASP A 785 -8.57 3.68 -9.84
CA ASP A 785 -8.51 2.86 -8.63
C ASP A 785 -9.66 3.14 -7.67
N PRO A 786 -10.49 2.15 -7.31
CA PRO A 786 -11.55 2.32 -6.32
C PRO A 786 -11.02 2.50 -4.88
N ARG A 787 -9.75 2.17 -4.62
CA ARG A 787 -9.15 2.22 -3.28
C ARG A 787 -8.82 3.64 -2.82
N ARG A 788 -8.89 4.62 -3.73
CA ARG A 788 -8.77 6.06 -3.45
C ARG A 788 -9.89 6.83 -4.17
N SER A 789 -9.77 8.15 -4.18
CA SER A 789 -10.63 9.12 -4.84
C SER A 789 -10.47 9.15 -6.36
N GLY A 790 -9.85 8.11 -6.96
CA GLY A 790 -9.53 8.04 -8.38
C GLY A 790 -10.74 8.22 -9.28
N ALA A 791 -10.52 8.83 -10.44
CA ALA A 791 -11.53 9.02 -11.48
C ALA A 791 -10.94 8.76 -12.87
N ALA A 792 -11.81 8.26 -13.75
CA ALA A 792 -11.55 8.10 -15.17
C ALA A 792 -12.59 8.89 -15.95
N GLY A 793 -12.18 9.54 -17.02
CA GLY A 793 -13.09 10.22 -17.94
C GLY A 793 -12.56 10.22 -19.36
N ALA A 794 -13.44 10.48 -20.32
CA ALA A 794 -13.12 10.43 -21.74
C ALA A 794 -13.83 11.55 -22.53
N VAL A 795 -13.24 11.90 -23.67
CA VAL A 795 -13.75 12.87 -24.66
C VAL A 795 -14.08 12.13 -25.95
N ARG A 796 -15.21 12.45 -26.59
CA ARG A 796 -15.62 11.83 -27.86
C ARG A 796 -14.96 12.51 -29.07
N CYS A 797 -14.94 11.82 -30.22
CA CYS A 797 -14.26 12.25 -31.45
C CYS A 797 -14.72 13.60 -32.06
N GLY A 798 -15.80 14.22 -31.55
CA GLY A 798 -16.25 15.56 -31.95
C GLY A 798 -16.24 16.61 -30.83
N GLU A 799 -15.80 16.21 -29.64
CA GLU A 799 -15.65 17.10 -28.47
C GLU A 799 -14.18 17.48 -28.23
N ALA A 800 -13.24 16.77 -28.88
CA ALA A 800 -11.78 16.93 -28.75
C ALA A 800 -11.17 17.86 -29.82
#